data_AF-A0A0R1RN02-F1
#
_entry.id   AF-A0A0R1RN02-F1
#
_cell.length_a   1.000
_cell.length_b   1.000
_cell.length_c   1.000
_cell.angle_alpha   90.00
_cell.angle_beta   90.00
_cell.angle_gamma   90.00
#
_symmetry.space_group_name_H-M   'P 1'
#
loop_
_entity.id
_entity.type
_entity.pdbx_description
1 polymer ?
#
loop_
_entity_poly.entity_id
_entity_poly.type
_entity_poly.pdbx_seq_one_letter_code
_entity_poly.pdbx_strand_id
1 'polypeptide(L)'
;MKQRHSIYTAVCAGILLTAPILTAVTGVQAAEANQASTSSLVSSASSSQAAQSTSSSSVSQSSISSSQSTAKVAQSSAPSASTASAKETTTVTAPLKTDYQAAITAGANQILGGDYQSAWGALAIVQAGIKLTDSQKEAYRAVLKADVESMISDDRFTPTDLERTAIGVTAIGDDATNFDGINLIAKITENIKKTGINGQIYAIVALSMKDYGTEANQTIDDMIQVLLKAQNQAGGWSFGGSKSDLDITGMAMTALGMHRDQAGVQTAMDRATAMLKTTFLKDTGGFLIPSAFSKIENANSIAMTIMGLMANDVDPATIVGDNGANPISRLLAFQKADGQFRWVFDSDMGALAMSTEQSVYALDQYQFMKAGKGSIYNFKTAAPVDPVDPTDPTDPTDPTDPTDPTDPVDPVDPVDPTDPVEPITPTNPTTTVDATLVNKSLSATIAPVKDMVATEIKNGQFTGSDVIFGAARTNQLSKVQIKTLYNQMLVESKAGNISRPNDIARVILNLQAMGINPTEFAGRNLVNELYQTKDVTKQGTYMTATILLALVSGHYQAPTNAQFTVKDLVQYLVTEADDYGNAGWGYETDGVFIKDLDTTAIATIALKTTVATAQTYPLTDQLISETNELLKNSTAYIQSAQMTDGGFGYAGATTSNSNSTAMAIVALSTMGIDANTVKNGGDSALAALLKFQGNDGIFKADYSTSMAMGQALLAMKAYQLNAAGQGSVYDFVANPATPFYPAKVPDTITNPVPVPKKGIDQTKTAPLTIPGTTDDGNSGSTDVGFLPQTGVKTAVASSVIGLVLVVGTLGVLRKKSVKEA
;
A
#
# COMPACT_ATOMS: atom_id res chain seq x y z
N MET A 1 24.80 -3.16 -51.60
CA MET A 1 25.68 -3.88 -52.54
C MET A 1 26.11 -5.19 -51.91
N LYS A 2 26.14 -6.25 -52.72
CA LYS A 2 26.58 -7.62 -52.43
C LYS A 2 27.93 -7.67 -51.70
N GLN A 3 28.05 -8.45 -50.62
CA GLN A 3 29.06 -9.51 -50.51
C GLN A 3 29.05 -10.21 -49.14
N ARG A 4 29.29 -11.53 -49.19
CA ARG A 4 29.72 -12.45 -48.13
C ARG A 4 28.64 -13.23 -47.39
N HIS A 5 28.02 -14.14 -48.15
CA HIS A 5 27.84 -15.52 -47.70
C HIS A 5 29.15 -16.30 -47.83
N SER A 6 29.23 -17.38 -47.05
CA SER A 6 30.19 -18.49 -47.09
C SER A 6 31.45 -18.31 -46.25
N ILE A 7 31.51 -19.06 -45.14
CA ILE A 7 32.65 -19.91 -44.76
C ILE A 7 32.20 -20.91 -43.65
N TYR A 8 32.43 -22.19 -43.96
CA TYR A 8 32.45 -23.44 -43.15
C TYR A 8 31.16 -24.23 -42.82
N THR A 9 30.96 -25.28 -43.64
CA THR A 9 30.47 -26.60 -43.22
C THR A 9 31.57 -27.64 -43.47
N ALA A 10 31.66 -28.62 -42.56
CA ALA A 10 32.14 -30.01 -42.72
C ALA A 10 33.64 -30.36 -42.61
N VAL A 11 33.97 -31.11 -41.54
CA VAL A 11 34.66 -32.41 -41.62
C VAL A 11 33.89 -33.42 -40.75
N CYS A 12 33.69 -34.63 -41.30
CA CYS A 12 32.81 -35.69 -40.82
C CYS A 12 33.49 -36.77 -39.94
N ALA A 13 32.68 -37.38 -39.06
CA ALA A 13 32.48 -38.83 -38.79
C ALA A 13 33.60 -39.82 -38.34
N GLY A 14 33.29 -40.56 -37.26
CA GLY A 14 33.62 -41.98 -36.94
C GLY A 14 34.34 -42.22 -35.58
N ILE A 15 34.10 -43.22 -34.72
CA ILE A 15 33.27 -44.46 -34.71
C ILE A 15 33.37 -45.14 -33.29
N LEU A 16 32.27 -45.77 -32.82
CA LEU A 16 32.09 -46.94 -31.87
C LEU A 16 32.07 -46.88 -30.29
N LEU A 17 30.89 -47.30 -29.77
CA LEU A 17 30.53 -48.28 -28.67
C LEU A 17 30.96 -48.02 -27.21
N THR A 18 30.10 -48.12 -26.17
CA THR A 18 29.14 -49.19 -25.77
C THR A 18 28.04 -48.68 -24.80
N ALA A 19 26.87 -49.34 -24.78
CA ALA A 19 25.81 -49.27 -23.75
C ALA A 19 25.80 -50.55 -22.88
N PRO A 20 25.04 -50.62 -21.75
CA PRO A 20 23.73 -51.33 -21.77
C PRO A 20 22.62 -50.63 -20.94
N ILE A 21 21.37 -50.49 -21.42
CA ILE A 21 20.17 -51.37 -21.37
C ILE A 21 19.49 -51.51 -19.98
N LEU A 22 18.24 -51.02 -19.86
CA LEU A 22 17.07 -51.86 -19.52
C LEU A 22 15.76 -51.24 -20.05
N THR A 23 14.91 -52.12 -20.58
CA THR A 23 13.73 -51.94 -21.44
C THR A 23 12.39 -52.11 -20.72
N ALA A 24 11.33 -51.50 -21.24
CA ALA A 24 10.03 -52.19 -21.45
C ALA A 24 9.18 -51.47 -22.54
N VAL A 25 8.71 -52.26 -23.50
CA VAL A 25 7.75 -51.96 -24.59
C VAL A 25 6.53 -52.87 -24.29
N THR A 26 5.27 -52.43 -24.40
CA THR A 26 4.31 -52.54 -25.53
C THR A 26 2.95 -52.02 -24.97
N GLY A 27 1.95 -51.50 -25.66
CA GLY A 27 1.56 -51.46 -27.06
C GLY A 27 0.05 -51.80 -27.17
N VAL A 28 -0.66 -51.11 -28.09
CA VAL A 28 -1.91 -51.48 -28.78
C VAL A 28 -3.26 -50.87 -28.31
N GLN A 29 -4.02 -50.48 -29.36
CA GLN A 29 -5.29 -49.74 -29.47
C GLN A 29 -6.59 -50.55 -29.33
N ALA A 30 -7.67 -49.78 -29.06
CA ALA A 30 -9.06 -49.85 -29.55
C ALA A 30 -10.04 -50.94 -29.04
N ALA A 31 -11.21 -50.51 -28.52
CA ALA A 31 -12.53 -50.66 -29.19
C ALA A 31 -13.73 -50.28 -28.26
N GLU A 32 -14.60 -49.42 -28.81
CA GLU A 32 -16.07 -49.31 -28.78
C GLU A 32 -17.01 -49.87 -27.65
N ALA A 33 -18.03 -49.03 -27.35
CA ALA A 33 -19.49 -49.27 -27.35
C ALA A 33 -20.32 -49.34 -26.04
N ASN A 34 -21.48 -48.66 -26.15
CA ASN A 34 -22.81 -48.89 -25.57
C ASN A 34 -23.14 -48.41 -24.14
N GLN A 35 -24.05 -47.43 -24.02
CA GLN A 35 -25.51 -47.54 -23.70
C GLN A 35 -25.78 -47.61 -22.18
N ALA A 36 -26.84 -47.11 -21.57
CA ALA A 36 -27.96 -46.23 -21.90
C ALA A 36 -28.75 -46.05 -20.57
N SER A 37 -29.67 -45.08 -20.55
CA SER A 37 -30.96 -45.11 -19.79
C SER A 37 -30.90 -44.91 -18.26
N THR A 38 -31.84 -44.25 -17.54
CA THR A 38 -32.91 -43.25 -17.73
C THR A 38 -33.69 -43.25 -16.41
N SER A 39 -34.13 -42.06 -15.94
CA SER A 39 -35.34 -41.83 -15.11
C SER A 39 -35.33 -42.42 -13.68
N SER A 40 -36.01 -41.91 -12.65
CA SER A 40 -37.28 -41.20 -12.53
C SER A 40 -37.40 -40.78 -11.03
N LEU A 41 -37.82 -39.56 -10.65
CA LEU A 41 -39.20 -39.09 -10.37
C LEU A 41 -39.66 -39.17 -8.88
N VAL A 42 -40.25 -38.03 -8.44
CA VAL A 42 -41.26 -37.77 -7.36
C VAL A 42 -40.97 -38.20 -5.90
N SER A 43 -41.48 -37.58 -4.82
CA SER A 43 -42.22 -36.34 -4.47
C SER A 43 -42.48 -36.30 -2.95
N SER A 44 -42.87 -35.12 -2.44
CA SER A 44 -43.83 -34.83 -1.34
C SER A 44 -43.45 -35.19 0.11
N ALA A 45 -43.31 -34.19 1.01
CA ALA A 45 -44.33 -33.56 1.89
C ALA A 45 -44.26 -34.17 3.32
N SER A 46 -43.91 -33.46 4.41
CA SER A 46 -44.59 -32.41 5.19
C SER A 46 -44.93 -32.89 6.62
N SER A 47 -44.48 -32.11 7.62
CA SER A 47 -45.15 -31.68 8.87
C SER A 47 -45.07 -32.43 10.23
N SER A 48 -44.96 -31.58 11.28
CA SER A 48 -45.41 -31.69 12.70
C SER A 48 -44.50 -32.44 13.70
N GLN A 49 -44.42 -32.20 15.02
CA GLN A 49 -44.91 -31.18 15.99
C GLN A 49 -44.16 -31.41 17.35
N ALA A 50 -44.37 -30.51 18.32
CA ALA A 50 -43.73 -30.30 19.65
C ALA A 50 -43.82 -31.42 20.74
N ALA A 51 -43.03 -31.29 21.83
CA ALA A 51 -43.48 -31.19 23.25
C ALA A 51 -42.33 -31.19 24.31
N GLN A 52 -42.65 -30.64 25.50
CA GLN A 52 -41.83 -30.26 26.69
C GLN A 52 -41.69 -31.33 27.80
N SER A 53 -40.77 -31.13 28.78
CA SER A 53 -40.91 -31.26 30.28
C SER A 53 -39.52 -31.23 30.98
N THR A 54 -39.16 -30.32 31.93
CA THR A 54 -39.27 -30.31 33.44
C THR A 54 -38.71 -31.56 34.15
N SER A 55 -37.91 -31.59 35.25
CA SER A 55 -37.74 -30.73 36.46
C SER A 55 -36.61 -31.21 37.43
N SER A 56 -35.96 -30.25 38.14
CA SER A 56 -35.54 -30.15 39.59
C SER A 56 -34.80 -31.21 40.48
N SER A 57 -33.77 -30.69 41.20
CA SER A 57 -33.34 -30.84 42.65
C SER A 57 -32.80 -32.19 43.20
N SER A 58 -31.90 -32.37 44.20
CA SER A 58 -31.37 -31.58 45.36
C SER A 58 -30.17 -32.25 46.10
N VAL A 59 -29.24 -31.46 46.65
CA VAL A 59 -28.56 -31.42 48.00
C VAL A 59 -28.08 -32.71 48.74
N SER A 60 -26.80 -32.75 49.20
CA SER A 60 -26.37 -32.83 50.65
C SER A 60 -24.87 -33.11 50.91
N GLN A 61 -24.44 -32.70 52.11
CA GLN A 61 -23.10 -32.42 52.70
C GLN A 61 -22.19 -33.60 53.16
N SER A 62 -20.95 -33.19 53.55
CA SER A 62 -20.09 -33.63 54.70
C SER A 62 -18.94 -34.61 54.36
N SER A 63 -17.72 -34.61 54.94
CA SER A 63 -16.95 -33.77 55.87
C SER A 63 -15.59 -34.47 56.18
N ILE A 64 -14.57 -33.73 56.67
CA ILE A 64 -13.47 -34.13 57.61
C ILE A 64 -12.14 -34.77 57.09
N SER A 65 -11.07 -33.95 57.16
CA SER A 65 -9.83 -34.07 57.97
C SER A 65 -8.60 -34.92 57.57
N SER A 66 -7.49 -34.17 57.40
CA SER A 66 -6.15 -34.28 58.04
C SER A 66 -5.12 -35.35 57.64
N SER A 67 -3.94 -34.84 57.26
CA SER A 67 -2.63 -34.97 57.95
C SER A 67 -1.43 -35.52 57.13
N GLN A 68 -0.48 -34.60 56.91
CA GLN A 68 0.99 -34.71 57.04
C GLN A 68 1.68 -36.08 56.92
N SER A 69 2.72 -36.20 56.07
CA SER A 69 4.12 -35.87 56.44
C SER A 69 5.14 -36.41 55.42
N THR A 70 6.19 -35.61 55.16
CA THR A 70 7.65 -35.93 55.11
C THR A 70 8.15 -37.26 54.50
N ALA A 71 9.29 -37.41 53.82
CA ALA A 71 10.41 -36.57 53.39
C ALA A 71 11.43 -37.45 52.63
N LYS A 72 12.44 -36.79 52.03
CA LYS A 72 13.83 -37.25 51.72
C LYS A 72 14.03 -38.22 50.54
N VAL A 73 14.63 -37.78 49.43
CA VAL A 73 16.07 -37.50 49.15
C VAL A 73 16.89 -38.78 48.89
N ALA A 74 17.39 -38.91 47.66
CA ALA A 74 18.74 -39.41 47.38
C ALA A 74 19.17 -39.03 45.95
N GLN A 75 20.28 -38.30 45.85
CA GLN A 75 21.02 -38.00 44.61
C GLN A 75 21.97 -39.14 44.26
N SER A 76 22.17 -39.40 42.96
CA SER A 76 23.45 -39.92 42.45
C SER A 76 23.70 -39.54 40.99
N SER A 77 24.75 -38.73 40.79
CA SER A 77 25.76 -38.75 39.71
C SER A 77 25.35 -38.77 38.22
N ALA A 78 25.74 -37.70 37.52
CA ALA A 78 25.78 -37.54 36.06
C ALA A 78 26.85 -38.43 35.38
N PRO A 79 26.81 -38.57 34.03
CA PRO A 79 27.68 -37.72 33.22
C PRO A 79 26.99 -37.09 31.99
N SER A 80 27.67 -36.06 31.47
CA SER A 80 27.24 -35.07 30.49
C SER A 80 26.92 -35.59 29.08
N ALA A 81 25.87 -35.05 28.48
CA ALA A 81 25.79 -34.77 27.04
C ALA A 81 24.98 -33.48 26.81
N SER A 82 25.50 -32.64 25.92
CA SER A 82 24.99 -31.30 25.60
C SER A 82 23.63 -31.33 24.91
N THR A 83 22.72 -30.39 25.21
CA THR A 83 22.02 -29.55 24.20
C THR A 83 20.99 -28.61 24.85
N ALA A 84 20.93 -27.39 24.30
CA ALA A 84 19.83 -26.42 24.29
C ALA A 84 19.24 -25.96 25.66
N SER A 85 19.68 -24.78 26.10
CA SER A 85 18.98 -24.00 27.14
C SER A 85 17.63 -23.54 26.60
N ALA A 86 16.56 -24.16 27.11
CA ALA A 86 15.24 -23.57 27.13
C ALA A 86 15.29 -22.33 28.04
N LYS A 87 14.88 -21.18 27.52
CA LYS A 87 14.74 -19.95 28.30
C LYS A 87 13.36 -20.00 28.96
N GLU A 88 13.33 -20.29 30.26
CA GLU A 88 12.15 -20.15 31.10
C GLU A 88 11.59 -18.73 31.02
N THR A 89 10.32 -18.61 30.60
CA THR A 89 9.56 -17.36 30.70
C THR A 89 9.05 -17.21 32.12
N THR A 90 9.81 -16.49 32.94
CA THR A 90 9.33 -15.98 34.23
C THR A 90 8.39 -14.80 33.96
N THR A 91 7.09 -14.98 34.17
CA THR A 91 6.08 -13.91 34.18
C THR A 91 6.29 -13.04 35.41
N VAL A 92 7.14 -12.03 35.28
CA VAL A 92 7.11 -10.84 36.14
C VAL A 92 6.00 -9.96 35.58
N THR A 93 4.83 -9.95 36.22
CA THR A 93 3.72 -9.07 35.84
C THR A 93 4.17 -7.63 36.09
N ALA A 94 4.41 -6.86 35.01
CA ALA A 94 4.70 -5.44 35.14
C ALA A 94 3.53 -4.74 35.87
N PRO A 95 3.80 -3.75 36.73
CA PRO A 95 2.73 -3.03 37.42
C PRO A 95 1.82 -2.34 36.39
N LEU A 96 0.50 -2.49 36.57
CA LEU A 96 -0.50 -1.86 35.71
C LEU A 96 -0.35 -0.34 35.78
N LYS A 97 -0.30 0.31 34.62
CA LYS A 97 -0.32 1.77 34.56
C LYS A 97 -1.71 2.28 34.92
N THR A 98 -1.79 3.22 35.85
CA THR A 98 -3.07 3.83 36.31
C THR A 98 -3.11 5.34 36.09
N ASP A 99 -1.97 5.98 35.84
CA ASP A 99 -1.87 7.43 35.60
C ASP A 99 -2.23 7.77 34.15
N TYR A 100 -3.53 7.92 33.90
CA TYR A 100 -4.03 8.32 32.59
C TYR A 100 -3.88 9.82 32.32
N GLN A 101 -3.78 10.68 33.34
CA GLN A 101 -3.64 12.13 33.13
C GLN A 101 -2.26 12.50 32.59
N ALA A 102 -1.20 11.89 33.12
CA ALA A 102 0.14 12.03 32.56
C ALA A 102 0.20 11.50 31.13
N ALA A 103 -0.48 10.38 30.87
CA ALA A 103 -0.53 9.77 29.55
C ALA A 103 -1.20 10.68 28.51
N ILE A 104 -2.35 11.29 28.86
CA ILE A 104 -3.03 12.31 28.05
C ILE A 104 -2.06 13.45 27.72
N THR A 105 -1.43 14.02 28.75
CA THR A 105 -0.54 15.18 28.58
C THR A 105 0.65 14.86 27.68
N ALA A 106 1.29 13.70 27.88
CA ALA A 106 2.41 13.26 27.06
C ALA A 106 2.00 13.01 25.60
N GLY A 107 0.86 12.33 25.38
CA GLY A 107 0.34 12.08 24.03
C GLY A 107 -0.09 13.36 23.32
N ALA A 108 -0.80 14.26 23.98
CA ALA A 108 -1.23 15.54 23.42
C ALA A 108 -0.04 16.43 23.05
N ASN A 109 1.03 16.44 23.86
CA ASN A 109 2.27 17.14 23.53
C ASN A 109 2.99 16.53 22.32
N GLN A 110 2.94 15.20 22.14
CA GLN A 110 3.47 14.54 20.94
C GLN A 110 2.67 14.92 19.69
N ILE A 111 1.35 14.97 19.78
CA ILE A 111 0.49 15.42 18.67
C ILE A 111 0.80 16.88 18.33
N LEU A 112 0.93 17.75 19.33
CA LEU A 112 1.19 19.18 19.14
C LEU A 112 2.59 19.45 18.56
N GLY A 113 3.60 18.68 18.98
CA GLY A 113 4.98 18.80 18.53
C GLY A 113 5.29 18.09 17.21
N GLY A 114 4.33 17.33 16.67
CA GLY A 114 4.50 16.58 15.43
C GLY A 114 4.40 17.43 14.17
N ASP A 115 5.00 16.94 13.08
CA ASP A 115 4.95 17.57 11.75
C ASP A 115 3.56 17.47 11.07
N TYR A 116 2.63 16.70 11.66
CA TYR A 116 1.33 16.39 11.07
C TYR A 116 0.19 17.00 11.88
N GLN A 117 -0.48 18.00 11.31
CA GLN A 117 -1.71 18.55 11.87
C GLN A 117 -2.93 17.85 11.24
N SER A 118 -3.85 17.38 12.08
CA SER A 118 -5.07 16.69 11.66
C SER A 118 -6.28 17.18 12.45
N ALA A 119 -7.50 16.94 11.94
CA ALA A 119 -8.72 17.27 12.67
C ALA A 119 -8.85 16.51 14.00
N TRP A 120 -8.43 15.25 14.03
CA TRP A 120 -8.45 14.41 15.23
C TRP A 120 -7.38 14.84 16.24
N GLY A 121 -6.21 15.25 15.75
CA GLY A 121 -5.16 15.85 16.55
C GLY A 121 -5.63 17.16 17.20
N ALA A 122 -6.34 18.02 16.47
CA ALA A 122 -6.93 19.24 17.02
C ALA A 122 -7.92 18.94 18.16
N LEU A 123 -8.82 17.96 17.96
CA LEU A 123 -9.75 17.52 18.99
C LEU A 123 -9.02 16.99 20.23
N ALA A 124 -8.06 16.09 20.05
CA ALA A 124 -7.30 15.49 21.13
C ALA A 124 -6.53 16.55 21.95
N ILE A 125 -5.88 17.51 21.29
CA ILE A 125 -5.12 18.58 21.98
C ILE A 125 -6.06 19.49 22.77
N VAL A 126 -7.16 19.93 22.15
CA VAL A 126 -8.09 20.88 22.79
C VAL A 126 -8.79 20.23 23.99
N GLN A 127 -9.20 18.97 23.87
CA GLN A 127 -9.88 18.27 24.96
C GLN A 127 -8.94 17.84 26.10
N ALA A 128 -7.66 17.61 25.79
CA ALA A 128 -6.60 17.48 26.80
C ALA A 128 -6.33 18.78 27.58
N GLY A 129 -7.06 19.87 27.30
CA GLY A 129 -6.95 21.16 27.99
C GLY A 129 -5.79 22.03 27.51
N ILE A 130 -5.11 21.65 26.42
CA ILE A 130 -4.03 22.44 25.84
C ILE A 130 -4.62 23.56 24.99
N LYS A 131 -4.32 24.81 25.37
CA LYS A 131 -4.70 25.98 24.60
C LYS A 131 -3.75 26.16 23.42
N LEU A 132 -4.27 26.07 22.20
CA LEU A 132 -3.53 26.40 20.99
C LEU A 132 -3.19 27.90 20.97
N THR A 133 -1.95 28.23 20.61
CA THR A 133 -1.58 29.61 20.26
C THR A 133 -2.25 30.02 18.95
N ASP A 134 -2.35 31.33 18.67
CA ASP A 134 -2.91 31.82 17.40
C ASP A 134 -2.22 31.22 16.17
N SER A 135 -0.88 31.09 16.23
CA SER A 135 -0.08 30.47 15.16
C SER A 135 -0.40 29.00 14.96
N GLN A 136 -0.55 28.24 16.05
CA GLN A 136 -0.92 26.82 15.97
C GLN A 136 -2.36 26.65 15.48
N LYS A 137 -3.28 27.47 15.97
CA LYS A 137 -4.67 27.49 15.48
C LYS A 137 -4.72 27.77 13.99
N GLU A 138 -3.95 28.75 13.50
CA GLU A 138 -3.87 29.05 12.07
C GLU A 138 -3.24 27.90 11.27
N ALA A 139 -2.26 27.18 11.81
CA ALA A 139 -1.69 26.00 11.17
C ALA A 139 -2.72 24.86 11.01
N TYR A 140 -3.49 24.55 12.06
CA TYR A 140 -4.59 23.59 11.96
C TYR A 140 -5.67 24.07 10.99
N ARG A 141 -6.03 25.36 11.06
CA ARG A 141 -7.00 25.99 10.16
C ARG A 141 -6.58 25.88 8.71
N ALA A 142 -5.30 26.09 8.39
CA ALA A 142 -4.76 25.99 7.05
C ALA A 142 -4.87 24.56 6.48
N VAL A 143 -4.58 23.54 7.29
CA VAL A 143 -4.74 22.14 6.87
C VAL A 143 -6.21 21.79 6.65
N LEU A 144 -7.11 22.17 7.56
CA LEU A 144 -8.54 21.94 7.41
C LEU A 144 -9.10 22.67 6.19
N LYS A 145 -8.64 23.90 5.91
CA LYS A 145 -8.98 24.64 4.69
C LYS A 145 -8.50 23.91 3.44
N ALA A 146 -7.27 23.41 3.43
CA ALA A 146 -6.76 22.62 2.31
C ALA A 146 -7.58 21.34 2.06
N ASP A 147 -8.05 20.68 3.13
CA ASP A 147 -8.95 19.52 3.03
C ASP A 147 -10.29 19.93 2.36
N VAL A 148 -10.90 21.04 2.79
CA VAL A 148 -12.16 21.54 2.19
C VAL A 148 -11.96 21.95 0.73
N GLU A 149 -10.89 22.69 0.43
CA GLU A 149 -10.54 23.07 -0.94
C GLU A 149 -10.32 21.85 -1.83
N SER A 150 -9.69 20.79 -1.30
CA SER A 150 -9.55 19.52 -2.02
C SER A 150 -10.90 18.90 -2.33
N MET A 151 -11.80 18.77 -1.34
CA MET A 151 -13.14 18.20 -1.52
C MET A 151 -13.96 18.97 -2.57
N ILE A 152 -13.93 20.30 -2.52
CA ILE A 152 -14.60 21.16 -3.51
C ILE A 152 -13.98 20.95 -4.89
N SER A 153 -12.64 20.95 -4.97
CA SER A 153 -11.95 20.81 -6.24
C SER A 153 -12.21 19.46 -6.88
N ASP A 154 -12.37 18.39 -6.10
CA ASP A 154 -12.53 17.03 -6.57
C ASP A 154 -14.00 16.69 -6.92
N ASP A 155 -14.97 17.59 -6.67
CA ASP A 155 -16.42 17.33 -6.67
C ASP A 155 -16.77 16.02 -5.93
N ARG A 156 -15.97 15.71 -4.91
CA ARG A 156 -16.01 14.46 -4.14
C ARG A 156 -15.98 14.82 -2.67
N PHE A 157 -17.17 15.01 -2.14
CA PHE A 157 -17.43 15.00 -0.71
C PHE A 157 -17.54 13.54 -0.27
N THR A 158 -16.40 12.89 -0.03
CA THR A 158 -16.38 11.52 0.46
C THR A 158 -16.94 11.46 1.88
N PRO A 159 -17.82 10.48 2.17
CA PRO A 159 -18.29 10.26 3.53
C PRO A 159 -17.10 10.09 4.49
N THR A 160 -17.15 10.75 5.64
CA THR A 160 -16.10 10.88 6.69
C THR A 160 -15.17 12.08 6.54
N ASP A 161 -14.89 12.60 5.33
CA ASP A 161 -13.98 13.74 5.18
C ASP A 161 -14.65 15.07 5.55
N LEU A 162 -15.90 15.29 5.15
CA LEU A 162 -16.69 16.46 5.57
C LEU A 162 -16.89 16.49 7.08
N GLU A 163 -17.30 15.35 7.63
CA GLU A 163 -17.58 15.17 9.05
C GLU A 163 -16.31 15.37 9.88
N ARG A 164 -15.18 14.76 9.47
CA ARG A 164 -13.88 14.95 10.11
C ARG A 164 -13.47 16.42 10.10
N THR A 165 -13.61 17.10 8.96
CA THR A 165 -13.21 18.50 8.86
C THR A 165 -14.11 19.41 9.69
N ALA A 166 -15.43 19.19 9.70
CA ALA A 166 -16.35 19.91 10.58
C ALA A 166 -16.01 19.71 12.07
N ILE A 167 -15.62 18.48 12.47
CA ILE A 167 -15.15 18.20 13.83
C ILE A 167 -13.90 19.00 14.16
N GLY A 168 -12.89 18.99 13.27
CA GLY A 168 -11.64 19.74 13.47
C GLY A 168 -11.87 21.25 13.55
N VAL A 169 -12.67 21.81 12.64
CA VAL A 169 -13.03 23.24 12.60
C VAL A 169 -13.72 23.65 13.89
N THR A 170 -14.66 22.83 14.36
CA THR A 170 -15.37 23.07 15.62
C THR A 170 -14.43 23.00 16.82
N ALA A 171 -13.53 22.01 16.86
CA ALA A 171 -12.58 21.78 17.94
C ALA A 171 -11.59 22.95 18.10
N ILE A 172 -11.06 23.50 17.01
CA ILE A 172 -10.19 24.69 17.08
C ILE A 172 -10.95 25.99 17.42
N GLY A 173 -12.27 25.91 17.59
CA GLY A 173 -13.14 27.04 17.90
C GLY A 173 -13.32 27.99 16.72
N ASP A 174 -13.34 27.48 15.49
CA ASP A 174 -13.77 28.22 14.29
C ASP A 174 -15.24 27.85 13.95
N ASP A 175 -15.84 28.54 12.98
CA ASP A 175 -17.25 28.39 12.63
C ASP A 175 -17.48 27.39 11.48
N ALA A 176 -17.94 26.18 11.81
CA ALA A 176 -18.25 25.15 10.82
C ALA A 176 -19.46 25.49 9.93
N THR A 177 -20.30 26.47 10.29
CA THR A 177 -21.40 26.96 9.45
C THR A 177 -20.94 27.99 8.42
N ASN A 178 -19.72 28.54 8.60
CA ASN A 178 -19.13 29.51 7.70
C ASN A 178 -17.59 29.42 7.72
N PHE A 179 -17.06 28.27 7.32
CA PHE A 179 -15.64 28.04 7.25
C PHE A 179 -15.11 28.46 5.89
N ASP A 180 -14.42 29.61 5.82
CA ASP A 180 -13.89 30.17 4.57
C ASP A 180 -14.97 30.39 3.49
N GLY A 181 -16.17 30.80 3.93
CA GLY A 181 -17.33 30.99 3.04
C GLY A 181 -18.11 29.72 2.74
N ILE A 182 -17.78 28.59 3.36
CA ILE A 182 -18.41 27.29 3.12
C ILE A 182 -19.12 26.81 4.38
N ASN A 183 -20.40 26.47 4.22
CA ASN A 183 -21.19 25.86 5.29
C ASN A 183 -20.99 24.34 5.28
N LEU A 184 -20.07 23.84 6.12
CA LEU A 184 -19.74 22.42 6.21
C LEU A 184 -20.91 21.61 6.77
N ILE A 185 -21.67 22.18 7.70
CA ILE A 185 -22.86 21.57 8.28
C ILE A 185 -23.93 21.32 7.21
N ALA A 186 -24.23 22.34 6.38
CA ALA A 186 -25.17 22.19 5.27
C ALA A 186 -24.65 21.17 4.23
N LYS A 187 -23.34 21.13 3.98
CA LYS A 187 -22.75 20.13 3.07
C LYS A 187 -22.91 18.70 3.59
N ILE A 188 -22.82 18.48 4.90
CA ILE A 188 -23.11 17.19 5.52
C ILE A 188 -24.59 16.83 5.33
N THR A 189 -25.53 17.72 5.66
CA THR A 189 -26.98 17.45 5.52
C THR A 189 -27.37 17.16 4.07
N GLU A 190 -26.79 17.87 3.10
CA GLU A 190 -27.02 17.67 1.65
C GLU A 190 -26.54 16.30 1.14
N ASN A 191 -25.42 15.79 1.67
CA ASN A 191 -24.75 14.61 1.11
C ASN A 191 -24.96 13.32 1.92
N ILE A 192 -25.57 13.40 3.10
CA ILE A 192 -25.64 12.27 4.04
C ILE A 192 -26.26 11.01 3.44
N LYS A 193 -27.23 11.14 2.54
CA LYS A 193 -27.92 10.02 1.87
C LYS A 193 -27.01 9.20 0.95
N LYS A 194 -25.82 9.71 0.61
CA LYS A 194 -24.82 9.04 -0.23
C LYS A 194 -23.79 8.27 0.61
N THR A 195 -23.90 8.28 1.93
CA THR A 195 -22.90 7.73 2.85
C THR A 195 -23.25 6.32 3.33
N GLY A 196 -22.23 5.49 3.54
CA GLY A 196 -22.36 4.23 4.29
C GLY A 196 -22.44 4.48 5.80
N ILE A 197 -22.62 3.42 6.59
CA ILE A 197 -22.81 3.52 8.05
C ILE A 197 -21.71 4.30 8.76
N ASN A 198 -20.46 4.21 8.29
CA ASN A 198 -19.35 4.97 8.86
C ASN A 198 -19.55 6.48 8.71
N GLY A 199 -19.97 6.95 7.53
CA GLY A 199 -20.25 8.37 7.31
C GLY A 199 -21.42 8.85 8.17
N GLN A 200 -22.48 8.04 8.29
CA GLN A 200 -23.62 8.33 9.17
C GLN A 200 -23.20 8.55 10.63
N ILE A 201 -22.34 7.66 11.16
CA ILE A 201 -21.83 7.75 12.53
C ILE A 201 -21.09 9.07 12.76
N TYR A 202 -20.13 9.40 11.89
CA TYR A 202 -19.36 10.64 12.04
C TYR A 202 -20.20 11.89 11.78
N ALA A 203 -21.23 11.81 10.95
CA ALA A 203 -22.13 12.92 10.69
C ALA A 203 -23.00 13.23 11.91
N ILE A 204 -23.52 12.19 12.59
CA ILE A 204 -24.20 12.37 13.88
C ILE A 204 -23.25 13.07 14.86
N VAL A 205 -22.00 12.61 15.01
CA VAL A 205 -21.02 13.25 15.89
C VAL A 205 -20.83 14.72 15.52
N ALA A 206 -20.48 15.01 14.27
CA ALA A 206 -20.19 16.37 13.79
C ALA A 206 -21.38 17.33 13.97
N LEU A 207 -22.58 16.91 13.58
CA LEU A 207 -23.80 17.73 13.69
C LEU A 207 -24.24 17.92 15.15
N SER A 208 -23.79 17.07 16.07
CA SER A 208 -24.20 17.12 17.48
C SER A 208 -23.24 17.92 18.36
N MET A 209 -22.10 18.37 17.82
CA MET A 209 -21.09 19.09 18.61
C MET A 209 -21.59 20.44 19.13
N LYS A 210 -22.47 21.10 18.40
CA LYS A 210 -23.14 22.35 18.78
C LYS A 210 -24.63 22.26 18.45
N ASP A 211 -25.41 23.28 18.79
CA ASP A 211 -26.75 23.42 18.23
C ASP A 211 -26.64 24.13 16.87
N TYR A 212 -26.72 23.35 15.80
CA TYR A 212 -26.68 23.86 14.41
C TYR A 212 -28.09 24.12 13.83
N GLY A 213 -29.13 24.04 14.65
CA GLY A 213 -30.51 24.35 14.26
C GLY A 213 -31.32 23.15 13.78
N THR A 214 -32.58 23.43 13.43
CA THR A 214 -33.62 22.40 13.24
C THR A 214 -33.34 21.43 12.10
N GLU A 215 -32.70 21.87 11.02
CA GLU A 215 -32.37 21.00 9.89
C GLU A 215 -31.31 19.96 10.26
N ALA A 216 -30.26 20.39 10.98
CA ALA A 216 -29.24 19.48 11.49
C ALA A 216 -29.84 18.49 12.49
N ASN A 217 -30.71 18.97 13.39
CA ASN A 217 -31.41 18.12 14.37
C ASN A 217 -32.29 17.06 13.70
N GLN A 218 -33.10 17.44 12.70
CA GLN A 218 -33.91 16.48 11.94
C GLN A 218 -33.03 15.47 11.18
N THR A 219 -31.90 15.92 10.63
CA THR A 219 -30.96 15.03 9.94
C THR A 219 -30.38 14.03 10.93
N ILE A 220 -30.01 14.44 12.14
CA ILE A 220 -29.55 13.54 13.20
C ILE A 220 -30.59 12.48 13.52
N ASP A 221 -31.86 12.87 13.72
CA ASP A 221 -32.96 11.94 14.00
C ASP A 221 -33.08 10.87 12.91
N ASP A 222 -33.05 11.28 11.64
CA ASP A 222 -33.12 10.38 10.49
C ASP A 222 -31.94 9.39 10.47
N MET A 223 -30.71 9.86 10.73
CA MET A 223 -29.51 9.02 10.78
C MET A 223 -29.54 8.03 11.94
N ILE A 224 -30.06 8.43 13.10
CA ILE A 224 -30.21 7.54 14.25
C ILE A 224 -31.13 6.37 13.87
N GLN A 225 -32.24 6.61 13.19
CA GLN A 225 -33.10 5.52 12.71
C GLN A 225 -32.38 4.58 11.73
N VAL A 226 -31.49 5.11 10.88
CA VAL A 226 -30.63 4.29 10.01
C VAL A 226 -29.69 3.42 10.83
N LEU A 227 -29.02 3.97 11.84
CA LEU A 227 -28.12 3.23 12.74
C LEU A 227 -28.87 2.13 13.50
N LEU A 228 -30.03 2.45 14.09
CA LEU A 228 -30.84 1.48 14.83
C LEU A 228 -31.25 0.29 13.93
N LYS A 229 -31.62 0.56 12.68
CA LYS A 229 -31.97 -0.47 11.70
C LYS A 229 -30.75 -1.29 11.25
N ALA A 230 -29.56 -0.69 11.22
CA ALA A 230 -28.33 -1.34 10.79
C ALA A 230 -27.68 -2.23 11.88
N GLN A 231 -28.15 -2.17 13.13
CA GLN A 231 -27.62 -3.01 14.21
C GLN A 231 -27.85 -4.49 13.87
N ASN A 232 -26.77 -5.27 13.91
CA ASN A 232 -26.82 -6.68 13.56
C ASN A 232 -27.37 -7.55 14.70
N GLN A 233 -27.60 -8.83 14.42
CA GLN A 233 -28.16 -9.78 15.39
C GLN A 233 -27.28 -9.98 16.62
N ALA A 234 -25.95 -9.89 16.46
CA ALA A 234 -25.01 -9.97 17.57
C ALA A 234 -25.04 -8.73 18.47
N GLY A 235 -25.69 -7.64 18.04
CA GLY A 235 -25.84 -6.40 18.81
C GLY A 235 -24.81 -5.31 18.46
N GLY A 236 -23.94 -5.53 17.47
CA GLY A 236 -22.98 -4.52 17.03
C GLY A 236 -23.31 -3.90 15.67
N TRP A 237 -22.36 -3.15 15.13
CA TRP A 237 -22.38 -2.60 13.78
C TRP A 237 -21.15 -3.05 12.99
N SER A 238 -21.27 -3.03 11.66
CA SER A 238 -20.23 -3.50 10.74
C SER A 238 -19.84 -2.39 9.79
N PHE A 239 -18.56 -2.26 9.43
CA PHE A 239 -18.14 -1.39 8.33
C PHE A 239 -18.73 -1.87 7.00
N GLY A 240 -18.80 -3.20 6.82
CA GLY A 240 -19.40 -3.86 5.66
C GLY A 240 -19.62 -5.35 5.93
N GLY A 241 -20.73 -5.88 5.41
CA GLY A 241 -21.18 -7.24 5.71
C GLY A 241 -22.05 -7.32 6.97
N SER A 242 -22.18 -8.52 7.55
CA SER A 242 -23.11 -8.79 8.66
C SER A 242 -22.45 -8.96 10.03
N LYS A 243 -21.11 -9.02 10.09
CA LYS A 243 -20.37 -9.27 11.34
C LYS A 243 -20.01 -7.97 12.04
N SER A 244 -20.16 -7.92 13.36
CA SER A 244 -19.76 -6.77 14.17
C SER A 244 -18.27 -6.47 14.01
N ASP A 245 -17.96 -5.18 14.06
CA ASP A 245 -16.61 -4.64 14.08
C ASP A 245 -16.44 -3.77 15.34
N LEU A 246 -15.28 -3.84 15.99
CA LEU A 246 -15.04 -3.13 17.25
C LEU A 246 -15.05 -1.61 17.07
N ASP A 247 -14.34 -1.13 16.04
CA ASP A 247 -14.19 0.29 15.76
C ASP A 247 -15.53 0.92 15.39
N ILE A 248 -16.27 0.27 14.48
CA ILE A 248 -17.59 0.75 14.06
C ILE A 248 -18.61 0.66 15.18
N THR A 249 -18.59 -0.41 15.98
CA THR A 249 -19.52 -0.54 17.12
C THR A 249 -19.24 0.53 18.17
N GLY A 250 -17.98 0.74 18.53
CA GLY A 250 -17.58 1.75 19.51
C GLY A 250 -17.95 3.17 19.08
N MET A 251 -17.71 3.51 17.82
CA MET A 251 -18.08 4.84 17.30
C MET A 251 -19.58 5.00 17.08
N ALA A 252 -20.32 3.95 16.68
CA ALA A 252 -21.79 4.00 16.64
C ALA A 252 -22.38 4.28 18.02
N MET A 253 -21.88 3.60 19.06
CA MET A 253 -22.27 3.87 20.45
C MET A 253 -21.92 5.30 20.87
N THR A 254 -20.74 5.80 20.49
CA THR A 254 -20.33 7.18 20.78
C THR A 254 -21.28 8.22 20.18
N ALA A 255 -21.67 8.03 18.92
CA ALA A 255 -22.64 8.89 18.24
C ALA A 255 -24.02 8.83 18.90
N LEU A 256 -24.50 7.61 19.17
CA LEU A 256 -25.81 7.36 19.79
C LEU A 256 -25.90 7.85 21.24
N GLY A 257 -24.80 7.78 22.00
CA GLY A 257 -24.74 8.18 23.41
C GLY A 257 -24.98 9.68 23.65
N MET A 258 -24.91 10.50 22.61
CA MET A 258 -25.28 11.93 22.67
C MET A 258 -26.80 12.17 22.54
N HIS A 259 -27.57 11.13 22.21
CA HIS A 259 -29.00 11.16 21.84
C HIS A 259 -29.80 10.04 22.52
N ARG A 260 -29.47 9.74 23.78
CA ARG A 260 -30.04 8.62 24.54
C ARG A 260 -31.53 8.76 24.85
N ASP A 261 -32.03 9.98 24.77
CA ASP A 261 -33.43 10.35 24.89
C ASP A 261 -34.28 9.86 23.71
N GLN A 262 -33.65 9.56 22.57
CA GLN A 262 -34.37 9.02 21.42
C GLN A 262 -34.79 7.56 21.63
N ALA A 263 -36.03 7.26 21.22
CA ALA A 263 -36.62 5.93 21.37
C ALA A 263 -35.76 4.85 20.68
N GLY A 264 -35.47 3.78 21.42
CA GLY A 264 -34.70 2.63 20.92
C GLY A 264 -33.17 2.78 21.03
N VAL A 265 -32.65 3.99 21.23
CA VAL A 265 -31.20 4.23 21.34
C VAL A 265 -30.58 3.51 22.53
N GLN A 266 -31.14 3.69 23.73
CA GLN A 266 -30.62 3.02 24.93
C GLN A 266 -30.60 1.49 24.78
N THR A 267 -31.69 0.91 24.24
CA THR A 267 -31.77 -0.54 24.00
C THR A 267 -30.70 -1.03 23.01
N ALA A 268 -30.42 -0.26 21.95
CA ALA A 268 -29.37 -0.61 21.01
C ALA A 268 -27.98 -0.55 21.67
N MET A 269 -27.69 0.50 22.45
CA MET A 269 -26.43 0.61 23.18
C MET A 269 -26.22 -0.52 24.20
N ASP A 270 -27.27 -0.91 24.94
CA ASP A 270 -27.17 -2.01 25.91
C ASP A 270 -26.83 -3.34 25.24
N ARG A 271 -27.41 -3.60 24.07
CA ARG A 271 -27.08 -4.78 23.25
C ARG A 271 -25.63 -4.74 22.76
N ALA A 272 -25.15 -3.57 22.35
CA ALA A 272 -23.78 -3.38 21.91
C ALA A 272 -22.78 -3.56 23.05
N THR A 273 -23.07 -3.00 24.23
CA THR A 273 -22.30 -3.24 25.46
C THR A 273 -22.23 -4.73 25.80
N ALA A 274 -23.35 -5.44 25.74
CA ALA A 274 -23.38 -6.88 25.99
C ALA A 274 -22.48 -7.64 25.00
N MET A 275 -22.53 -7.27 23.71
CA MET A 275 -21.69 -7.85 22.66
C MET A 275 -20.20 -7.57 22.90
N LEU A 276 -19.81 -6.31 23.17
CA LEU A 276 -18.41 -5.93 23.41
C LEU A 276 -17.82 -6.66 24.62
N LYS A 277 -18.61 -6.90 25.68
CA LYS A 277 -18.16 -7.69 26.84
C LYS A 277 -17.79 -9.13 26.48
N THR A 278 -18.36 -9.70 25.43
CA THR A 278 -17.99 -11.05 24.95
C THR A 278 -16.67 -11.09 24.19
N THR A 279 -16.16 -9.95 23.76
CA THR A 279 -14.90 -9.81 22.99
C THR A 279 -13.73 -9.38 23.86
N PHE A 280 -13.94 -9.27 25.18
CA PHE A 280 -12.93 -8.88 26.16
C PHE A 280 -11.91 -10.00 26.39
N LEU A 281 -10.63 -9.65 26.33
CA LEU A 281 -9.50 -10.55 26.56
C LEU A 281 -9.08 -10.44 28.03
N LYS A 282 -9.32 -11.48 28.83
CA LYS A 282 -9.07 -11.44 30.28
C LYS A 282 -7.59 -11.33 30.62
N ASP A 283 -6.72 -11.95 29.84
CA ASP A 283 -5.27 -11.98 30.05
C ASP A 283 -4.62 -10.61 29.84
N THR A 284 -5.05 -9.87 28.82
CA THR A 284 -4.47 -8.57 28.48
C THR A 284 -5.28 -7.39 29.00
N GLY A 285 -6.58 -7.57 29.23
CA GLY A 285 -7.52 -6.49 29.51
C GLY A 285 -7.98 -5.71 28.28
N GLY A 286 -7.71 -6.18 27.06
CA GLY A 286 -8.12 -5.53 25.82
C GLY A 286 -9.33 -6.19 25.15
N PHE A 287 -9.48 -5.95 23.85
CA PHE A 287 -10.62 -6.46 23.05
C PHE A 287 -10.17 -6.94 21.68
N LEU A 288 -10.80 -8.01 21.19
CA LEU A 288 -10.53 -8.53 19.86
C LEU A 288 -11.75 -9.17 19.21
N ILE A 289 -12.11 -8.69 18.02
CA ILE A 289 -12.86 -9.45 17.03
C ILE A 289 -11.90 -9.74 15.88
N PRO A 290 -11.43 -10.98 15.68
CA PRO A 290 -10.53 -11.31 14.59
C PRO A 290 -11.20 -11.01 13.23
N SER A 291 -10.50 -10.26 12.38
CA SER A 291 -10.98 -9.87 11.06
C SER A 291 -9.90 -10.06 9.99
N ALA A 292 -10.23 -9.73 8.74
CA ALA A 292 -9.23 -9.67 7.67
C ALA A 292 -8.20 -8.55 7.88
N PHE A 293 -8.52 -7.53 8.69
CA PHE A 293 -7.69 -6.35 8.94
C PHE A 293 -6.77 -6.50 10.14
N SER A 294 -7.22 -7.20 11.20
CA SER A 294 -6.34 -7.57 12.31
C SER A 294 -6.77 -8.89 12.93
N LYS A 295 -5.77 -9.71 13.26
CA LYS A 295 -5.93 -10.96 14.03
C LYS A 295 -5.44 -10.82 15.48
N ILE A 296 -4.96 -9.64 15.84
CA ILE A 296 -4.42 -9.30 17.16
C ILE A 296 -5.07 -8.03 17.67
N GLU A 297 -5.18 -7.89 18.99
CA GLU A 297 -5.67 -6.64 19.57
C GLU A 297 -4.71 -5.48 19.27
N ASN A 298 -5.25 -4.27 19.23
CA ASN A 298 -4.50 -3.06 18.88
C ASN A 298 -5.10 -1.84 19.62
N ALA A 299 -4.32 -0.77 19.76
CA ALA A 299 -4.71 0.40 20.53
C ALA A 299 -5.95 1.12 19.94
N ASN A 300 -6.09 1.20 18.62
CA ASN A 300 -7.18 1.89 17.94
C ASN A 300 -8.54 1.24 18.27
N SER A 301 -8.66 -0.07 18.05
CA SER A 301 -9.90 -0.80 18.33
C SER A 301 -10.24 -0.80 19.82
N ILE A 302 -9.23 -0.86 20.69
CA ILE A 302 -9.43 -0.74 22.15
C ILE A 302 -9.93 0.66 22.50
N ALA A 303 -9.34 1.72 21.93
CA ALA A 303 -9.76 3.11 22.15
C ALA A 303 -11.21 3.34 21.70
N MET A 304 -11.62 2.85 20.53
CA MET A 304 -13.01 3.00 20.05
C MET A 304 -13.98 2.21 20.94
N THR A 305 -13.59 1.02 21.38
CA THR A 305 -14.40 0.21 22.30
C THR A 305 -14.59 0.92 23.65
N ILE A 306 -13.52 1.49 24.20
CA ILE A 306 -13.54 2.30 25.42
C ILE A 306 -14.50 3.49 25.26
N MET A 307 -14.38 4.25 24.16
CA MET A 307 -15.30 5.36 23.84
C MET A 307 -16.77 4.92 23.86
N GLY A 308 -17.09 3.81 23.18
CA GLY A 308 -18.46 3.29 23.11
C GLY A 308 -19.00 2.83 24.46
N LEU A 309 -18.19 2.16 25.28
CA LEU A 309 -18.58 1.76 26.64
C LEU A 309 -18.93 2.97 27.51
N MET A 310 -18.10 4.00 27.49
CA MET A 310 -18.34 5.22 28.27
C MET A 310 -19.55 6.01 27.77
N ALA A 311 -19.84 5.97 26.46
CA ALA A 311 -21.05 6.56 25.90
C ALA A 311 -22.35 5.91 26.44
N ASN A 312 -22.25 4.68 26.97
CA ASN A 312 -23.32 3.97 27.66
C ASN A 312 -23.13 3.92 29.19
N ASP A 313 -22.42 4.90 29.77
CA ASP A 313 -22.10 5.00 31.21
C ASP A 313 -21.40 3.77 31.82
N VAL A 314 -20.74 2.95 31.01
CA VAL A 314 -19.96 1.81 31.50
C VAL A 314 -18.54 2.27 31.75
N ASP A 315 -18.14 2.33 33.02
CA ASP A 315 -16.74 2.60 33.39
C ASP A 315 -15.86 1.42 32.92
N PRO A 316 -14.96 1.61 31.93
CA PRO A 316 -14.18 0.51 31.38
C PRO A 316 -13.27 -0.13 32.43
N ALA A 317 -12.82 0.61 33.45
CA ALA A 317 -11.98 0.06 34.51
C ALA A 317 -12.70 -0.99 35.38
N THR A 318 -14.03 -1.08 35.30
CA THR A 318 -14.83 -2.09 36.00
C THR A 318 -14.89 -3.43 35.25
N ILE A 319 -14.43 -3.48 34.00
CA ILE A 319 -14.27 -4.73 33.24
C ILE A 319 -12.88 -5.28 33.58
N VAL A 320 -12.83 -6.15 34.59
CA VAL A 320 -11.59 -6.66 35.17
C VAL A 320 -11.33 -8.09 34.69
N GLY A 321 -10.17 -8.29 34.10
CA GLY A 321 -9.60 -9.57 33.72
C GLY A 321 -8.61 -10.10 34.75
N ASP A 322 -7.74 -10.99 34.29
CA ASP A 322 -6.74 -11.65 35.13
C ASP A 322 -5.70 -10.64 35.61
N ASN A 323 -5.21 -10.82 36.84
CA ASN A 323 -4.23 -9.93 37.48
C ASN A 323 -4.66 -8.44 37.58
N GLY A 324 -5.96 -8.15 37.51
CA GLY A 324 -6.49 -6.78 37.55
C GLY A 324 -6.44 -6.04 36.21
N ALA A 325 -6.06 -6.72 35.12
CA ALA A 325 -6.00 -6.12 33.79
C ALA A 325 -7.37 -5.59 33.37
N ASN A 326 -7.42 -4.38 32.86
CA ASN A 326 -8.64 -3.73 32.40
C ASN A 326 -8.37 -2.85 31.16
N PRO A 327 -9.40 -2.45 30.41
CA PRO A 327 -9.26 -1.66 29.18
C PRO A 327 -8.40 -0.40 29.31
N ILE A 328 -8.52 0.34 30.40
CA ILE A 328 -7.73 1.56 30.63
C ILE A 328 -6.26 1.21 30.83
N SER A 329 -5.97 0.27 31.73
CA SER A 329 -4.59 -0.19 31.97
C SER A 329 -3.95 -0.79 30.71
N ARG A 330 -4.74 -1.49 29.88
CA ARG A 330 -4.27 -2.06 28.62
C ARG A 330 -3.94 -0.97 27.62
N LEU A 331 -4.82 0.02 27.41
CA LEU A 331 -4.54 1.15 26.51
C LEU A 331 -3.30 1.93 26.94
N LEU A 332 -3.14 2.22 28.24
CA LEU A 332 -1.95 2.89 28.78
C LEU A 332 -0.65 2.10 28.55
N ALA A 333 -0.74 0.77 28.50
CA ALA A 333 0.41 -0.08 28.25
C ALA A 333 0.96 0.08 26.82
N PHE A 334 0.15 0.50 25.84
CA PHE A 334 0.62 0.83 24.48
C PHE A 334 1.43 2.14 24.44
N GLN A 335 1.40 2.97 25.48
CA GLN A 335 2.13 4.23 25.49
C GLN A 335 3.64 4.02 25.67
N LYS A 336 4.40 4.59 24.74
CA LYS A 336 5.86 4.70 24.74
C LYS A 336 6.35 5.75 25.72
N ALA A 337 7.64 5.70 26.04
CA ALA A 337 8.28 6.69 26.91
C ALA A 337 8.29 8.12 26.33
N ASP A 338 8.21 8.27 25.01
CA ASP A 338 8.09 9.58 24.36
C ASP A 338 6.66 10.14 24.40
N GLY A 339 5.66 9.36 24.80
CA GLY A 339 4.25 9.78 24.88
C GLY A 339 3.38 9.28 23.73
N GLN A 340 3.97 8.78 22.64
CA GLN A 340 3.22 8.18 21.53
C GLN A 340 2.60 6.84 21.95
N PHE A 341 1.46 6.47 21.38
CA PHE A 341 0.85 5.16 21.58
C PHE A 341 1.15 4.27 20.38
N ARG A 342 1.60 3.04 20.64
CA ARG A 342 1.79 2.02 19.59
C ARG A 342 0.46 1.61 18.99
N TRP A 343 0.48 1.21 17.73
CA TRP A 343 -0.67 0.54 17.12
C TRP A 343 -0.80 -0.90 17.65
N VAL A 344 0.29 -1.67 17.58
CA VAL A 344 0.40 -3.06 18.08
C VAL A 344 1.39 -3.10 19.24
N PHE A 345 1.09 -3.88 20.27
CA PHE A 345 1.76 -3.80 21.58
C PHE A 345 3.29 -3.92 21.51
N ASP A 346 3.80 -4.88 20.75
CA ASP A 346 5.23 -5.18 20.62
C ASP A 346 5.87 -4.59 19.34
N SER A 347 5.28 -3.55 18.76
CA SER A 347 5.74 -2.95 17.51
C SER A 347 5.71 -1.43 17.54
N ASP A 348 6.84 -0.82 17.19
CA ASP A 348 6.91 0.62 16.87
C ASP A 348 6.58 0.89 15.39
N MET A 349 6.36 -0.15 14.58
CA MET A 349 5.85 -0.02 13.21
C MET A 349 4.32 0.06 13.20
N GLY A 350 3.76 0.85 12.28
CA GLY A 350 2.31 0.98 12.07
C GLY A 350 1.81 2.42 12.19
N ALA A 351 0.50 2.56 12.42
CA ALA A 351 -0.22 3.84 12.40
C ALA A 351 -0.02 4.69 13.67
N LEU A 352 1.23 4.98 14.06
CA LEU A 352 1.59 5.65 15.32
C LEU A 352 0.85 6.98 15.56
N ALA A 353 0.70 7.81 14.54
CA ALA A 353 -0.01 9.09 14.68
C ALA A 353 -1.48 8.87 15.04
N MET A 354 -2.18 8.00 14.30
CA MET A 354 -3.58 7.70 14.52
C MET A 354 -3.78 6.98 15.87
N SER A 355 -2.97 5.97 16.20
CA SER A 355 -3.07 5.30 17.50
C SER A 355 -2.83 6.26 18.66
N THR A 356 -1.94 7.25 18.51
CA THR A 356 -1.73 8.31 19.51
C THR A 356 -2.96 9.21 19.63
N GLU A 357 -3.47 9.76 18.53
CA GLU A 357 -4.68 10.61 18.53
C GLU A 357 -5.87 9.91 19.19
N GLN A 358 -6.14 8.67 18.76
CA GLN A 358 -7.27 7.88 19.23
C GLN A 358 -7.16 7.48 20.69
N SER A 359 -5.95 7.12 21.14
CA SER A 359 -5.73 6.80 22.55
C SER A 359 -5.89 8.04 23.43
N VAL A 360 -5.39 9.20 23.00
CA VAL A 360 -5.50 10.45 23.77
C VAL A 360 -6.97 10.84 23.95
N TYR A 361 -7.76 10.93 22.87
CA TYR A 361 -9.16 11.33 23.05
C TYR A 361 -10.01 10.27 23.78
N ALA A 362 -9.65 8.99 23.71
CA ALA A 362 -10.32 7.96 24.51
C ALA A 362 -10.03 8.13 26.02
N LEU A 363 -8.79 8.48 26.37
CA LEU A 363 -8.42 8.80 27.75
C LEU A 363 -9.03 10.14 28.21
N ASP A 364 -9.14 11.14 27.33
CA ASP A 364 -9.87 12.37 27.63
C ASP A 364 -11.35 12.10 27.91
N GLN A 365 -12.00 11.24 27.13
CA GLN A 365 -13.37 10.83 27.40
C GLN A 365 -13.50 10.11 28.75
N TYR A 366 -12.50 9.31 29.13
CA TYR A 366 -12.44 8.71 30.46
C TYR A 366 -12.33 9.77 31.55
N GLN A 367 -11.44 10.75 31.39
CA GLN A 367 -11.34 11.89 32.30
C GLN A 367 -12.68 12.66 32.41
N PHE A 368 -13.37 12.90 31.29
CA PHE A 368 -14.66 13.58 31.24
C PHE A 368 -15.75 12.78 31.95
N MET A 369 -15.78 11.45 31.78
CA MET A 369 -16.71 10.57 32.48
C MET A 369 -16.48 10.62 33.99
N LYS A 370 -15.23 10.51 34.46
CA LYS A 370 -14.91 10.61 35.90
C LYS A 370 -15.28 11.97 36.49
N ALA A 371 -15.23 13.03 35.68
CA ALA A 371 -15.62 14.38 36.07
C ALA A 371 -17.10 14.72 35.82
N GLY A 372 -17.92 13.80 35.28
CA GLY A 372 -19.32 14.06 34.96
C GLY A 372 -19.55 15.11 33.86
N LYS A 373 -18.58 15.32 32.96
CA LYS A 373 -18.64 16.36 31.90
C LYS A 373 -19.39 15.93 30.64
N GLY A 374 -19.80 14.66 30.54
CA GLY A 374 -20.46 14.11 29.35
C GLY A 374 -19.47 13.81 28.21
N SER A 375 -19.90 13.98 26.96
CA SER A 375 -19.08 13.65 25.79
C SER A 375 -18.02 14.71 25.47
N ILE A 376 -16.81 14.27 25.09
CA ILE A 376 -15.75 15.14 24.54
C ILE A 376 -16.12 15.78 23.19
N TYR A 377 -17.21 15.34 22.56
CA TYR A 377 -17.73 15.96 21.35
C TYR A 377 -18.73 17.07 21.65
N ASN A 378 -19.13 17.29 22.91
CA ASN A 378 -20.13 18.31 23.24
C ASN A 378 -19.47 19.69 23.47
N PHE A 379 -19.59 20.57 22.49
CA PHE A 379 -19.11 21.97 22.53
C PHE A 379 -20.24 22.98 22.76
N LYS A 380 -21.45 22.54 23.16
CA LYS A 380 -22.62 23.42 23.38
C LYS A 380 -22.45 24.41 24.54
N THR A 381 -21.55 24.14 25.48
CA THR A 381 -21.44 24.88 26.76
C THR A 381 -20.01 25.34 27.08
N ALA A 382 -19.17 25.68 26.09
CA ALA A 382 -17.80 26.12 26.32
C ALA A 382 -17.70 27.44 27.13
N ALA A 383 -17.87 27.35 28.45
CA ALA A 383 -17.30 28.22 29.46
C ALA A 383 -16.04 27.53 30.02
N PRO A 384 -15.01 28.28 30.41
CA PRO A 384 -13.72 27.73 30.80
C PRO A 384 -13.86 26.87 32.06
N VAL A 385 -13.37 25.64 32.01
CA VAL A 385 -13.28 24.76 33.18
C VAL A 385 -12.05 25.15 33.97
N ASP A 386 -12.25 25.57 35.22
CA ASP A 386 -11.16 25.75 36.17
C ASP A 386 -10.43 24.41 36.40
N PRO A 387 -9.11 24.44 36.68
CA PRO A 387 -8.36 23.24 37.02
C PRO A 387 -8.94 22.58 38.27
N VAL A 388 -9.12 21.25 38.20
CA VAL A 388 -9.58 20.43 39.32
C VAL A 388 -8.42 20.25 40.29
N ASP A 389 -8.63 20.62 41.56
CA ASP A 389 -7.68 20.41 42.65
C ASP A 389 -7.42 18.89 42.83
N PRO A 390 -6.18 18.45 43.10
CA PRO A 390 -5.90 17.02 43.27
C PRO A 390 -6.62 16.48 44.50
N THR A 391 -7.30 15.34 44.33
CA THR A 391 -7.92 14.61 45.45
C THR A 391 -6.85 13.91 46.28
N ASP A 392 -6.95 14.06 47.60
CA ASP A 392 -6.12 13.39 48.61
C ASP A 392 -6.18 11.85 48.43
N PRO A 393 -5.06 11.11 48.58
CA PRO A 393 -5.06 9.67 48.35
C PRO A 393 -5.86 8.95 49.43
N THR A 394 -6.72 8.02 49.02
CA THR A 394 -7.41 7.10 49.93
C THR A 394 -6.47 5.98 50.38
N ASP A 395 -6.51 5.69 51.68
CA ASP A 395 -5.78 4.62 52.36
C ASP A 395 -6.07 3.24 51.72
N PRO A 396 -5.08 2.34 51.55
CA PRO A 396 -5.30 1.07 50.88
C PRO A 396 -6.13 0.13 51.76
N THR A 397 -7.12 -0.53 51.15
CA THR A 397 -7.86 -1.63 51.78
C THR A 397 -7.05 -2.92 51.75
N ASP A 398 -7.06 -3.62 52.89
CA ASP A 398 -6.41 -4.92 53.15
C ASP A 398 -6.88 -6.00 52.15
N PRO A 399 -6.00 -6.87 51.59
CA PRO A 399 -6.41 -7.85 50.60
C PRO A 399 -7.21 -8.99 51.21
N THR A 400 -8.25 -9.43 50.52
CA THR A 400 -9.02 -10.64 50.84
C THR A 400 -8.31 -11.91 50.34
N ASP A 401 -8.34 -12.96 51.16
CA ASP A 401 -7.76 -14.30 50.94
C ASP A 401 -8.32 -14.99 49.68
N PRO A 402 -7.52 -15.76 48.90
CA PRO A 402 -7.98 -16.38 47.66
C PRO A 402 -8.82 -17.63 47.91
N THR A 403 -9.83 -17.84 47.08
CA THR A 403 -10.64 -19.08 47.05
C THR A 403 -9.97 -20.20 46.26
N ASP A 404 -10.09 -21.42 46.77
CA ASP A 404 -9.56 -22.70 46.25
C ASP A 404 -10.12 -23.07 44.85
N PRO A 405 -9.38 -23.77 43.97
CA PRO A 405 -9.83 -24.08 42.62
C PRO A 405 -10.75 -25.32 42.59
N THR A 406 -11.70 -25.32 41.66
CA THR A 406 -12.59 -26.47 41.39
C THR A 406 -11.92 -27.51 40.49
N ASP A 407 -12.22 -28.80 40.75
CA ASP A 407 -11.76 -29.99 40.01
C ASP A 407 -12.06 -29.97 38.50
N PRO A 408 -11.25 -30.65 37.67
CA PRO A 408 -11.44 -30.72 36.22
C PRO A 408 -12.61 -31.65 35.83
N VAL A 409 -13.30 -31.27 34.75
CA VAL A 409 -14.37 -32.08 34.13
C VAL A 409 -13.74 -33.07 33.14
N ASP A 410 -14.23 -34.31 33.14
CA ASP A 410 -13.83 -35.38 32.22
C ASP A 410 -13.99 -35.00 30.73
N PRO A 411 -13.15 -35.56 29.83
CA PRO A 411 -13.22 -35.27 28.40
C PRO A 411 -14.46 -35.91 27.76
N VAL A 412 -15.06 -35.17 26.82
CA VAL A 412 -16.16 -35.64 25.97
C VAL A 412 -15.57 -36.44 24.79
N ASP A 413 -16.20 -37.56 24.44
CA ASP A 413 -15.84 -38.42 23.31
C ASP A 413 -15.76 -37.65 21.96
N PRO A 414 -14.86 -38.05 21.04
CA PRO A 414 -14.74 -37.42 19.74
C PRO A 414 -15.96 -37.71 18.85
N VAL A 415 -16.38 -36.68 18.10
CA VAL A 415 -17.41 -36.79 17.06
C VAL A 415 -16.80 -37.40 15.80
N ASP A 416 -17.54 -38.34 15.19
CA ASP A 416 -17.21 -39.02 13.93
C ASP A 416 -16.95 -38.02 12.78
N PRO A 417 -15.99 -38.27 11.86
CA PRO A 417 -15.70 -37.34 10.78
C PRO A 417 -16.84 -37.36 9.74
N THR A 418 -17.23 -36.17 9.30
CA THR A 418 -18.14 -36.01 8.16
C THR A 418 -17.45 -36.42 6.85
N ASP A 419 -18.19 -37.12 5.99
CA ASP A 419 -17.78 -37.53 4.64
C ASP A 419 -17.23 -36.38 3.77
N PRO A 420 -16.30 -36.65 2.85
CA PRO A 420 -15.75 -35.64 1.95
C PRO A 420 -16.80 -35.13 0.97
N VAL A 421 -16.80 -33.81 0.76
CA VAL A 421 -17.62 -33.14 -0.26
C VAL A 421 -17.10 -33.49 -1.66
N GLU A 422 -18.00 -33.89 -2.56
CA GLU A 422 -17.70 -34.18 -3.96
C GLU A 422 -17.07 -32.98 -4.70
N PRO A 423 -16.17 -33.22 -5.68
CA PRO A 423 -15.55 -32.15 -6.45
C PRO A 423 -16.57 -31.44 -7.34
N ILE A 424 -16.69 -30.13 -7.14
CA ILE A 424 -17.37 -29.21 -8.05
C ILE A 424 -16.78 -29.31 -9.46
N THR A 425 -17.65 -29.57 -10.43
CA THR A 425 -17.36 -29.55 -11.87
C THR A 425 -16.84 -28.18 -12.32
N PRO A 426 -15.84 -28.12 -13.22
CA PRO A 426 -15.32 -26.85 -13.72
C PRO A 426 -16.38 -26.15 -14.58
N THR A 427 -16.74 -24.94 -14.18
CA THR A 427 -17.46 -23.99 -15.04
C THR A 427 -16.45 -23.11 -15.77
N ASN A 428 -16.80 -22.69 -17.00
CA ASN A 428 -16.01 -21.90 -17.95
C ASN A 428 -15.32 -20.64 -17.35
N PRO A 429 -14.21 -20.15 -17.94
CA PRO A 429 -13.22 -19.31 -17.28
C PRO A 429 -13.69 -17.89 -16.93
N THR A 430 -13.49 -17.56 -15.65
CA THR A 430 -12.78 -16.39 -15.10
C THR A 430 -12.71 -15.13 -15.97
N THR A 431 -13.63 -14.21 -15.76
CA THR A 431 -13.39 -12.76 -15.95
C THR A 431 -13.66 -11.95 -14.67
N THR A 432 -14.49 -12.46 -13.77
CA THR A 432 -14.86 -11.77 -12.52
C THR A 432 -13.83 -11.96 -11.41
N VAL A 433 -13.15 -13.11 -11.35
CA VAL A 433 -12.20 -13.45 -10.28
C VAL A 433 -10.92 -12.63 -10.40
N ASP A 434 -10.38 -12.48 -11.61
CA ASP A 434 -9.11 -11.77 -11.84
C ASP A 434 -9.26 -10.26 -11.69
N ALA A 435 -10.36 -9.69 -12.20
CA ALA A 435 -10.69 -8.29 -11.98
C ALA A 435 -10.88 -7.97 -10.48
N THR A 436 -11.46 -8.88 -9.71
CA THR A 436 -11.62 -8.73 -8.26
C THR A 436 -10.26 -8.75 -7.54
N LEU A 437 -9.35 -9.65 -7.93
CA LEU A 437 -8.00 -9.73 -7.36
C LEU A 437 -7.17 -8.49 -7.67
N VAL A 438 -7.21 -8.00 -8.92
CA VAL A 438 -6.52 -6.78 -9.33
C VAL A 438 -7.08 -5.56 -8.59
N ASN A 439 -8.40 -5.44 -8.45
CA ASN A 439 -9.01 -4.34 -7.70
C ASN A 439 -8.64 -4.38 -6.21
N LYS A 440 -8.60 -5.58 -5.61
CA LYS A 440 -8.13 -5.77 -4.23
C LYS A 440 -6.67 -5.34 -4.08
N SER A 441 -5.82 -5.74 -5.02
CA SER A 441 -4.39 -5.38 -5.02
C SER A 441 -4.20 -3.87 -5.18
N LEU A 442 -4.90 -3.23 -6.13
CA LEU A 442 -4.91 -1.77 -6.30
C LEU A 442 -5.43 -1.03 -5.06
N SER A 443 -6.40 -1.60 -4.35
CA SER A 443 -6.90 -0.98 -3.11
C SER A 443 -5.85 -1.03 -2.00
N ALA A 444 -5.09 -2.12 -1.91
CA ALA A 444 -4.00 -2.25 -0.94
C ALA A 444 -2.83 -1.29 -1.22
N THR A 445 -2.63 -0.82 -2.47
CA THR A 445 -1.56 0.14 -2.77
C THR A 445 -1.87 1.57 -2.34
N ILE A 446 -3.12 1.92 -2.02
CA ILE A 446 -3.53 3.32 -1.78
C ILE A 446 -2.73 3.96 -0.64
N ALA A 447 -2.58 3.27 0.50
CA ALA A 447 -1.84 3.78 1.65
C ALA A 447 -0.34 3.96 1.36
N PRO A 448 0.41 2.94 0.90
CA PRO A 448 1.83 3.13 0.61
C PRO A 448 2.08 4.11 -0.54
N VAL A 449 1.21 4.17 -1.56
CA VAL A 449 1.33 5.18 -2.63
C VAL A 449 1.17 6.59 -2.07
N LYS A 450 0.22 6.82 -1.16
CA LYS A 450 0.06 8.12 -0.50
C LYS A 450 1.34 8.55 0.22
N ASP A 451 1.97 7.65 0.95
CA ASP A 451 3.21 7.92 1.70
C ASP A 451 4.40 8.18 0.76
N MET A 452 4.50 7.43 -0.33
CA MET A 452 5.54 7.62 -1.35
C MET A 452 5.36 8.93 -2.10
N VAL A 453 4.12 9.29 -2.48
CA VAL A 453 3.81 10.59 -3.10
C VAL A 453 4.16 11.74 -2.15
N ALA A 454 3.84 11.61 -0.86
CA ALA A 454 4.22 12.60 0.15
C ALA A 454 5.74 12.74 0.27
N THR A 455 6.48 11.63 0.18
CA THR A 455 7.95 11.62 0.19
C THR A 455 8.53 12.33 -1.04
N GLU A 456 8.03 12.02 -2.24
CA GLU A 456 8.43 12.69 -3.49
C GLU A 456 8.17 14.20 -3.43
N ILE A 457 6.99 14.59 -2.93
CA ILE A 457 6.64 15.99 -2.72
C ILE A 457 7.60 16.65 -1.70
N LYS A 458 7.92 15.98 -0.60
CA LYS A 458 8.83 16.52 0.43
C LYS A 458 10.25 16.73 -0.11
N ASN A 459 10.72 15.87 -1.01
CA ASN A 459 12.05 15.99 -1.61
C ASN A 459 12.20 17.25 -2.48
N GLY A 460 11.11 17.76 -3.05
CA GLY A 460 11.07 19.06 -3.73
C GLY A 460 11.72 19.12 -5.12
N GLN A 461 12.45 18.07 -5.53
CA GLN A 461 13.17 17.97 -6.81
C GLN A 461 12.53 16.93 -7.71
N PHE A 462 11.39 17.28 -8.33
CA PHE A 462 10.63 16.32 -9.13
C PHE A 462 10.81 16.55 -10.63
N THR A 463 11.46 15.59 -11.31
CA THR A 463 11.64 15.54 -12.77
C THR A 463 10.91 14.34 -13.40
N GLY A 464 10.03 13.67 -12.63
CA GLY A 464 9.30 12.47 -13.03
C GLY A 464 9.78 11.21 -12.29
N SER A 465 8.83 10.43 -11.76
CA SER A 465 9.07 9.13 -11.15
C SER A 465 7.97 8.14 -11.50
N ASP A 466 8.32 6.85 -11.50
CA ASP A 466 7.39 5.79 -11.91
C ASP A 466 6.21 5.68 -10.95
N VAL A 467 6.41 5.88 -9.64
CA VAL A 467 5.30 5.84 -8.67
C VAL A 467 4.28 6.93 -8.93
N ILE A 468 4.72 8.16 -9.27
CA ILE A 468 3.81 9.26 -9.62
C ILE A 468 3.07 8.94 -10.92
N PHE A 469 3.76 8.44 -11.94
CA PHE A 469 3.15 8.06 -13.21
C PHE A 469 2.10 6.95 -13.01
N GLY A 470 2.44 5.89 -12.29
CA GLY A 470 1.52 4.79 -11.95
C GLY A 470 0.33 5.25 -11.11
N ALA A 471 0.57 6.08 -10.09
CA ALA A 471 -0.48 6.65 -9.24
C ALA A 471 -1.45 7.52 -10.06
N ALA A 472 -0.92 8.34 -10.97
CA ALA A 472 -1.74 9.16 -11.86
C ALA A 472 -2.63 8.30 -12.77
N ARG A 473 -2.09 7.24 -13.40
CA ARG A 473 -2.85 6.33 -14.27
C ARG A 473 -3.90 5.50 -13.53
N THR A 474 -3.72 5.30 -12.24
CA THR A 474 -4.66 4.57 -11.38
C THR A 474 -5.57 5.49 -10.56
N ASN A 475 -5.57 6.80 -10.85
CA ASN A 475 -6.38 7.82 -10.17
C ASN A 475 -6.13 7.91 -8.65
N GLN A 476 -4.89 7.67 -8.21
CA GLN A 476 -4.46 7.73 -6.81
C GLN A 476 -3.79 9.07 -6.44
N LEU A 477 -3.71 10.03 -7.37
CA LEU A 477 -3.26 11.40 -7.08
C LEU A 477 -4.45 12.35 -6.89
N SER A 478 -4.37 13.22 -5.88
CA SER A 478 -5.29 14.35 -5.72
C SER A 478 -4.90 15.52 -6.63
N LYS A 479 -5.84 16.44 -6.89
CA LYS A 479 -5.56 17.69 -7.62
C LYS A 479 -4.50 18.54 -6.93
N VAL A 480 -4.44 18.53 -5.60
CA VAL A 480 -3.42 19.26 -4.81
C VAL A 480 -2.04 18.64 -5.00
N GLN A 481 -1.94 17.31 -4.99
CA GLN A 481 -0.69 16.61 -5.27
C GLN A 481 -0.24 16.88 -6.71
N ILE A 482 -1.14 16.80 -7.69
CA ILE A 482 -0.85 17.14 -9.09
C ILE A 482 -0.35 18.59 -9.21
N LYS A 483 -1.01 19.55 -8.56
CA LYS A 483 -0.58 20.96 -8.53
C LYS A 483 0.82 21.12 -7.93
N THR A 484 1.09 20.41 -6.84
CA THR A 484 2.39 20.48 -6.14
C THR A 484 3.52 19.91 -6.98
N LEU A 485 3.30 18.72 -7.54
CA LEU A 485 4.24 18.05 -8.44
C LEU A 485 4.47 18.88 -9.73
N TYR A 486 3.41 19.49 -10.29
CA TYR A 486 3.54 20.43 -11.40
C TYR A 486 4.41 21.64 -11.04
N ASN A 487 4.22 22.23 -9.86
CA ASN A 487 5.04 23.36 -9.41
C ASN A 487 6.51 22.97 -9.18
N GLN A 488 6.78 21.76 -8.70
CA GLN A 488 8.14 21.24 -8.57
C GLN A 488 8.79 21.02 -9.94
N MET A 489 8.08 20.38 -10.88
CA MET A 489 8.53 20.27 -12.26
C MET A 489 8.79 21.63 -12.90
N LEU A 490 7.97 22.65 -12.58
CA LEU A 490 8.17 24.02 -13.05
C LEU A 490 9.48 24.62 -12.52
N VAL A 491 9.80 24.40 -11.25
CA VAL A 491 11.07 24.84 -10.64
C VAL A 491 12.25 24.15 -11.33
N GLU A 492 12.20 22.82 -11.48
CA GLU A 492 13.24 22.03 -12.15
C GLU A 492 13.40 22.41 -13.63
N SER A 493 12.29 22.71 -14.31
CA SER A 493 12.25 23.24 -15.67
C SER A 493 13.01 24.56 -15.79
N LYS A 494 12.73 25.52 -14.88
CA LYS A 494 13.40 26.82 -14.84
C LYS A 494 14.89 26.71 -14.49
N ALA A 495 15.26 25.70 -13.70
CA ALA A 495 16.64 25.40 -13.36
C ALA A 495 17.43 24.76 -14.53
N GLY A 496 16.77 24.37 -15.62
CA GLY A 496 17.40 23.68 -16.75
C GLY A 496 17.60 22.17 -16.54
N ASN A 497 17.05 21.62 -15.47
CA ASN A 497 17.19 20.19 -15.12
C ASN A 497 16.29 19.28 -15.96
N ILE A 498 15.33 19.85 -16.70
CA ILE A 498 14.52 19.15 -17.70
C ILE A 498 15.02 19.55 -19.10
N SER A 499 16.11 18.92 -19.53
CA SER A 499 16.80 19.28 -20.79
C SER A 499 17.31 18.09 -21.60
N ARG A 500 17.64 16.94 -20.99
CA ARG A 500 18.06 15.76 -21.77
C ARG A 500 16.83 15.12 -22.43
N PRO A 501 16.97 14.49 -23.62
CA PRO A 501 15.82 13.95 -24.36
C PRO A 501 14.99 12.96 -23.55
N ASN A 502 15.63 12.09 -22.76
CA ASN A 502 14.95 11.15 -21.89
C ASN A 502 14.24 11.81 -20.70
N ASP A 503 14.82 12.87 -20.11
CA ASP A 503 14.16 13.61 -19.04
C ASP A 503 12.88 14.29 -19.58
N ILE A 504 12.98 14.90 -20.77
CA ILE A 504 11.84 15.51 -21.45
C ILE A 504 10.76 14.45 -21.74
N ALA A 505 11.14 13.29 -22.27
CA ALA A 505 10.20 12.20 -22.54
C ALA A 505 9.47 11.71 -21.28
N ARG A 506 10.20 11.53 -20.17
CA ARG A 506 9.61 11.14 -18.87
C ARG A 506 8.66 12.20 -18.31
N VAL A 507 9.01 13.48 -18.44
CA VAL A 507 8.15 14.60 -18.01
C VAL A 507 6.90 14.67 -18.88
N ILE A 508 7.01 14.50 -20.21
CA ILE A 508 5.85 14.45 -21.11
C ILE A 508 4.87 13.35 -20.69
N LEU A 509 5.36 12.15 -20.40
CA LEU A 509 4.51 11.04 -19.94
C LEU A 509 3.84 11.37 -18.60
N ASN A 510 4.59 11.88 -17.61
CA ASN A 510 4.02 12.26 -16.31
C ASN A 510 2.98 13.38 -16.41
N LEU A 511 3.23 14.42 -17.20
CA LEU A 511 2.27 15.50 -17.42
C LEU A 511 0.97 14.96 -18.02
N GLN A 512 1.05 14.12 -19.05
CA GLN A 512 -0.14 13.50 -19.65
C GLN A 512 -0.90 12.60 -18.67
N ALA A 513 -0.19 11.82 -17.85
CA ALA A 513 -0.82 10.99 -16.83
C ALA A 513 -1.55 11.82 -15.77
N MET A 514 -1.03 13.00 -15.45
CA MET A 514 -1.68 13.98 -14.56
C MET A 514 -2.76 14.83 -15.26
N GLY A 515 -3.05 14.59 -16.54
CA GLY A 515 -4.03 15.34 -17.31
C GLY A 515 -3.58 16.74 -17.76
N ILE A 516 -2.26 16.98 -17.79
CA ILE A 516 -1.64 18.26 -18.13
C ILE A 516 -1.08 18.20 -19.55
N ASN A 517 -1.38 19.21 -20.36
CA ASN A 517 -0.89 19.32 -21.73
C ASN A 517 0.64 19.65 -21.75
N PRO A 518 1.51 18.75 -22.24
CA PRO A 518 2.96 18.98 -22.28
C PRO A 518 3.40 20.01 -23.34
N THR A 519 2.51 20.40 -24.26
CA THR A 519 2.81 21.42 -25.28
C THR A 519 2.68 22.86 -24.76
N GLU A 520 2.12 23.03 -23.56
CA GLU A 520 1.90 24.33 -22.90
C GLU A 520 2.50 24.35 -21.48
N PHE A 521 3.50 23.53 -21.22
CA PHE A 521 4.13 23.41 -19.91
C PHE A 521 5.00 24.64 -19.63
N ALA A 522 4.51 25.55 -18.79
CA ALA A 522 5.28 26.72 -18.35
C ALA A 522 5.73 27.66 -19.49
N GLY A 523 4.96 27.75 -20.57
CA GLY A 523 5.34 28.49 -21.78
C GLY A 523 6.39 27.76 -22.65
N ARG A 524 6.81 26.56 -22.25
CA ARG A 524 7.59 25.63 -23.06
C ARG A 524 6.67 24.65 -23.77
N ASN A 525 7.06 24.28 -24.98
CA ASN A 525 6.46 23.16 -25.70
C ASN A 525 7.45 22.00 -25.66
N LEU A 526 7.31 21.16 -24.64
CA LEU A 526 8.26 20.06 -24.38
C LEU A 526 8.30 19.05 -25.53
N VAL A 527 7.17 18.86 -26.22
CA VAL A 527 7.08 17.99 -27.41
C VAL A 527 7.93 18.55 -28.55
N ASN A 528 7.81 19.83 -28.86
CA ASN A 528 8.63 20.49 -29.88
C ASN A 528 10.11 20.47 -29.51
N GLU A 529 10.43 20.71 -28.23
CA GLU A 529 11.80 20.62 -27.74
C GLU A 529 12.36 19.21 -27.91
N LEU A 530 11.59 18.17 -27.57
CA LEU A 530 11.99 16.79 -27.77
C LEU A 530 12.30 16.52 -29.25
N TYR A 531 11.43 16.92 -30.18
CA TYR A 531 11.67 16.80 -31.63
C TYR A 531 12.91 17.57 -32.13
N GLN A 532 13.35 18.60 -31.41
CA GLN A 532 14.52 19.41 -31.78
C GLN A 532 15.84 18.86 -31.20
N THR A 533 15.77 17.80 -30.39
CA THR A 533 16.98 17.16 -29.85
C THR A 533 17.72 16.38 -30.94
N LYS A 534 19.06 16.40 -30.86
CA LYS A 534 19.93 15.68 -31.80
C LYS A 534 20.29 14.30 -31.25
N ASP A 535 20.70 13.41 -32.15
CA ASP A 535 21.31 12.11 -31.81
C ASP A 535 20.42 11.20 -30.94
N VAL A 536 19.09 11.33 -31.03
CA VAL A 536 18.15 10.50 -30.23
C VAL A 536 18.28 9.00 -30.49
N THR A 537 18.62 8.60 -31.73
CA THR A 537 18.85 7.20 -32.11
C THR A 537 20.20 6.66 -31.65
N LYS A 538 21.09 7.49 -31.07
CA LYS A 538 22.38 7.04 -30.52
C LYS A 538 22.32 6.75 -29.01
N GLN A 539 21.14 6.84 -28.42
CA GLN A 539 20.94 6.64 -26.97
C GLN A 539 20.64 5.18 -26.60
N GLY A 540 20.68 4.27 -27.58
CA GLY A 540 20.32 2.86 -27.42
C GLY A 540 18.82 2.64 -27.43
N THR A 541 18.43 1.36 -27.48
CA THR A 541 17.03 0.95 -27.67
C THR A 541 16.09 1.45 -26.59
N TYR A 542 16.44 1.26 -25.32
CA TYR A 542 15.54 1.59 -24.20
C TYR A 542 15.15 3.07 -24.21
N MET A 543 16.13 3.96 -24.36
CA MET A 543 15.90 5.40 -24.40
C MET A 543 15.14 5.80 -25.67
N THR A 544 15.49 5.21 -26.82
CA THR A 544 14.79 5.47 -28.08
C THR A 544 13.32 5.05 -28.02
N ALA A 545 13.02 3.88 -27.45
CA ALA A 545 11.66 3.41 -27.23
C ALA A 545 10.87 4.32 -26.27
N THR A 546 11.51 4.84 -25.22
CA THR A 546 10.89 5.79 -24.27
C THR A 546 10.55 7.11 -24.95
N ILE A 547 11.45 7.64 -25.79
CA ILE A 547 11.21 8.86 -26.58
C ILE A 547 10.07 8.63 -27.57
N LEU A 548 10.09 7.51 -28.30
CA LEU A 548 9.01 7.13 -29.21
C LEU A 548 7.68 7.07 -28.45
N LEU A 549 7.64 6.39 -27.30
CA LEU A 549 6.46 6.25 -26.47
C LEU A 549 5.92 7.60 -26.01
N ALA A 550 6.77 8.52 -25.55
CA ALA A 550 6.34 9.87 -25.15
C ALA A 550 5.66 10.63 -26.31
N LEU A 551 6.15 10.49 -27.54
CA LEU A 551 5.56 11.14 -28.71
C LEU A 551 4.24 10.49 -29.13
N VAL A 552 4.20 9.16 -29.24
CA VAL A 552 3.01 8.46 -29.70
C VAL A 552 1.89 8.39 -28.67
N SER A 553 2.22 8.52 -27.39
CA SER A 553 1.25 8.51 -26.29
C SER A 553 0.19 9.61 -26.39
N GLY A 554 0.53 10.77 -26.95
CA GLY A 554 -0.39 11.89 -27.17
C GLY A 554 -0.64 12.23 -28.64
N HIS A 555 -0.27 11.32 -29.55
CA HIS A 555 -0.42 11.50 -31.01
C HIS A 555 0.30 12.76 -31.54
N TYR A 556 1.46 13.10 -30.96
CA TYR A 556 2.16 14.34 -31.28
C TYR A 556 2.86 14.26 -32.63
N GLN A 557 2.61 15.23 -33.52
CA GLN A 557 3.26 15.32 -34.83
C GLN A 557 4.53 16.15 -34.78
N ALA A 558 5.49 15.83 -35.66
CA ALA A 558 6.74 16.55 -35.78
C ALA A 558 6.52 17.99 -36.30
N PRO A 559 7.12 19.02 -35.67
CA PRO A 559 7.11 20.37 -36.21
C PRO A 559 8.01 20.47 -37.46
N THR A 560 7.87 21.55 -38.24
CA THR A 560 8.64 21.76 -39.48
C THR A 560 10.15 21.83 -39.29
N ASN A 561 10.62 22.14 -38.08
CA ASN A 561 12.03 22.25 -37.71
C ASN A 561 12.56 21.03 -36.91
N ALA A 562 11.81 19.93 -36.87
CA ALA A 562 12.21 18.71 -36.17
C ALA A 562 13.55 18.16 -36.69
N GLN A 563 14.39 17.65 -35.80
CA GLN A 563 15.65 16.98 -36.13
C GLN A 563 15.47 15.49 -36.47
N PHE A 564 14.33 14.91 -36.08
CA PHE A 564 13.92 13.54 -36.37
C PHE A 564 12.40 13.44 -36.41
N THR A 565 11.88 12.30 -36.84
CA THR A 565 10.45 11.99 -36.90
C THR A 565 10.14 10.68 -36.17
N VAL A 566 8.86 10.41 -35.90
CA VAL A 566 8.42 9.10 -35.38
C VAL A 566 8.84 7.96 -36.33
N LYS A 567 8.80 8.19 -37.65
CA LYS A 567 9.28 7.24 -38.66
C LYS A 567 10.76 6.87 -38.43
N ASP A 568 11.61 7.85 -38.12
CA ASP A 568 13.04 7.60 -37.90
C ASP A 568 13.29 6.74 -36.65
N LEU A 569 12.51 6.95 -35.58
CA LEU A 569 12.60 6.13 -34.37
C LEU A 569 12.08 4.70 -34.59
N VAL A 570 10.96 4.54 -35.31
CA VAL A 570 10.45 3.22 -35.70
C VAL A 570 11.48 2.49 -36.57
N GLN A 571 12.03 3.17 -37.58
CA GLN A 571 13.06 2.59 -38.44
C GLN A 571 14.29 2.16 -37.65
N TYR A 572 14.74 2.97 -36.68
CA TYR A 572 15.83 2.61 -35.79
C TYR A 572 15.52 1.32 -35.02
N LEU A 573 14.36 1.25 -34.34
CA LEU A 573 13.97 0.05 -33.59
C LEU A 573 13.85 -1.19 -34.47
N VAL A 574 13.33 -1.05 -35.69
CA VAL A 574 13.25 -2.14 -36.66
C VAL A 574 14.63 -2.62 -37.08
N THR A 575 15.55 -1.71 -37.42
CA THR A 575 16.92 -2.06 -37.83
C THR A 575 17.73 -2.64 -36.68
N GLU A 576 17.64 -2.06 -35.49
CA GLU A 576 18.38 -2.52 -34.31
C GLU A 576 17.95 -3.94 -33.90
N ALA A 577 16.71 -4.36 -34.19
CA ALA A 577 16.23 -5.70 -33.88
C ALA A 577 17.00 -6.81 -34.63
N ASP A 578 17.61 -6.50 -35.79
CA ASP A 578 18.39 -7.46 -36.58
C ASP A 578 19.55 -8.04 -35.75
N ASP A 579 20.21 -7.19 -34.97
CA ASP A 579 21.35 -7.58 -34.12
C ASP A 579 20.94 -8.55 -33.00
N TYR A 580 19.65 -8.56 -32.64
CA TYR A 580 19.07 -9.47 -31.63
C TYR A 580 18.28 -10.64 -32.26
N GLY A 581 18.47 -10.87 -33.56
CA GLY A 581 17.84 -11.95 -34.31
C GLY A 581 16.35 -11.74 -34.57
N ASN A 582 15.91 -10.49 -34.70
CA ASN A 582 14.53 -10.09 -35.01
C ASN A 582 13.47 -10.66 -34.07
N ALA A 583 13.85 -10.83 -32.80
CA ALA A 583 13.00 -11.42 -31.76
C ALA A 583 12.81 -10.53 -30.53
N GLY A 584 13.47 -9.38 -30.46
CA GLY A 584 13.44 -8.50 -29.31
C GLY A 584 14.59 -7.51 -29.35
N TRP A 585 14.89 -6.93 -28.20
CA TRP A 585 15.96 -5.95 -28.04
C TRP A 585 16.67 -6.14 -26.70
N GLY A 586 17.80 -5.49 -26.53
CA GLY A 586 18.49 -5.45 -25.24
C GLY A 586 19.70 -4.54 -25.28
N TYR A 587 20.84 -5.08 -24.88
CA TYR A 587 22.09 -4.35 -24.84
C TYR A 587 23.21 -5.12 -25.52
N GLU A 588 24.22 -4.38 -25.95
CA GLU A 588 25.46 -4.88 -26.53
C GLU A 588 26.58 -4.74 -25.50
N THR A 589 27.36 -5.81 -25.34
CA THR A 589 28.57 -5.82 -24.52
C THR A 589 29.66 -6.60 -25.25
N ASP A 590 30.79 -5.96 -25.53
CA ASP A 590 31.98 -6.57 -26.17
C ASP A 590 31.68 -7.28 -27.50
N GLY A 591 30.80 -6.70 -28.32
CA GLY A 591 30.33 -7.22 -29.60
C GLY A 591 29.26 -8.31 -29.48
N VAL A 592 28.76 -8.58 -28.27
CA VAL A 592 27.73 -9.59 -28.00
C VAL A 592 26.40 -8.89 -27.70
N PHE A 593 25.41 -9.18 -28.53
CA PHE A 593 24.05 -8.68 -28.38
C PHE A 593 23.23 -9.60 -27.49
N ILE A 594 22.79 -9.08 -26.34
CA ILE A 594 22.05 -9.81 -25.32
C ILE A 594 20.63 -9.26 -25.29
N LYS A 595 19.64 -10.13 -25.55
CA LYS A 595 18.22 -9.77 -25.39
C LYS A 595 17.88 -9.58 -23.92
N ASP A 596 17.18 -8.48 -23.65
CA ASP A 596 16.71 -8.10 -22.34
C ASP A 596 15.19 -7.93 -22.36
N LEU A 597 14.53 -8.46 -21.33
CA LEU A 597 13.08 -8.45 -21.23
C LEU A 597 12.53 -7.02 -21.14
N ASP A 598 13.10 -6.20 -20.27
CA ASP A 598 12.57 -4.86 -19.97
C ASP A 598 12.72 -3.95 -21.19
N THR A 599 13.87 -4.04 -21.85
CA THR A 599 14.14 -3.34 -23.12
C THR A 599 13.22 -3.83 -24.24
N THR A 600 12.98 -5.14 -24.32
CA THR A 600 12.04 -5.69 -25.31
C THR A 600 10.61 -5.23 -25.03
N ALA A 601 10.17 -5.27 -23.77
CA ALA A 601 8.82 -4.89 -23.37
C ALA A 601 8.53 -3.42 -23.69
N ILE A 602 9.42 -2.48 -23.35
CA ILE A 602 9.20 -1.06 -23.64
C ILE A 602 9.20 -0.77 -25.15
N ALA A 603 10.05 -1.44 -25.93
CA ALA A 603 10.06 -1.33 -27.40
C ALA A 603 8.78 -1.89 -28.01
N THR A 604 8.29 -3.05 -27.54
CA THR A 604 7.01 -3.63 -27.96
C THR A 604 5.84 -2.69 -27.65
N ILE A 605 5.79 -2.10 -26.45
CA ILE A 605 4.75 -1.14 -26.06
C ILE A 605 4.77 0.09 -26.99
N ALA A 606 5.95 0.66 -27.23
CA ALA A 606 6.11 1.85 -28.08
C ALA A 606 5.71 1.57 -29.54
N LEU A 607 6.20 0.48 -30.13
CA LEU A 607 5.87 0.10 -31.51
C LEU A 607 4.40 -0.25 -31.67
N LYS A 608 3.80 -0.99 -30.74
CA LYS A 608 2.38 -1.34 -30.80
C LYS A 608 1.48 -0.11 -30.70
N THR A 609 1.81 0.80 -29.79
CA THR A 609 1.10 2.09 -29.65
C THR A 609 1.26 2.93 -30.93
N THR A 610 2.43 2.88 -31.57
CA THR A 610 2.67 3.55 -32.87
C THR A 610 1.83 2.95 -34.00
N VAL A 611 1.77 1.62 -34.13
CA VAL A 611 0.97 0.95 -35.16
C VAL A 611 -0.53 1.24 -34.99
N ALA A 612 -1.01 1.27 -33.74
CA ALA A 612 -2.40 1.63 -33.44
C ALA A 612 -2.75 3.07 -33.89
N THR A 613 -1.74 3.93 -33.99
CA THR A 613 -1.86 5.35 -34.33
C THR A 613 -1.20 5.69 -35.66
N ALA A 614 -0.96 4.69 -36.52
CA ALA A 614 -0.17 4.85 -37.74
C ALA A 614 -0.75 5.88 -38.72
N GLN A 615 -2.07 6.13 -38.71
CA GLN A 615 -2.69 7.16 -39.53
C GLN A 615 -2.24 8.59 -39.18
N THR A 616 -1.73 8.80 -37.95
CA THR A 616 -1.17 10.07 -37.49
C THR A 616 0.21 10.34 -38.07
N TYR A 617 0.93 9.30 -38.48
CA TYR A 617 2.35 9.35 -38.85
C TYR A 617 2.58 8.89 -40.29
N PRO A 618 3.51 9.50 -41.04
CA PRO A 618 3.79 9.12 -42.42
C PRO A 618 4.67 7.85 -42.51
N LEU A 619 4.19 6.72 -41.98
CA LEU A 619 4.86 5.42 -42.07
C LEU A 619 4.56 4.77 -43.44
N THR A 620 5.54 4.05 -43.99
CA THR A 620 5.33 3.26 -45.23
C THR A 620 4.65 1.94 -44.91
N ASP A 621 3.87 1.39 -45.85
CA ASP A 621 3.24 0.06 -45.69
C ASP A 621 4.29 -1.03 -45.39
N GLN A 622 5.48 -0.92 -46.00
CA GLN A 622 6.60 -1.80 -45.73
C GLN A 622 7.05 -1.72 -44.26
N LEU A 623 7.27 -0.51 -43.74
CA LEU A 623 7.73 -0.33 -42.36
C LEU A 623 6.68 -0.80 -41.36
N ILE A 624 5.39 -0.60 -41.65
CA ILE A 624 4.28 -1.13 -40.85
C ILE A 624 4.30 -2.66 -40.86
N SER A 625 4.52 -3.29 -42.02
CA SER A 625 4.61 -4.74 -42.14
C SER A 625 5.78 -5.32 -41.34
N GLU A 626 6.97 -4.74 -41.47
CA GLU A 626 8.18 -5.12 -40.72
C GLU A 626 7.95 -4.95 -39.20
N THR A 627 7.34 -3.83 -38.80
CA THR A 627 7.00 -3.58 -37.39
C THR A 627 6.02 -4.62 -36.85
N ASN A 628 4.99 -5.00 -37.61
CA ASN A 628 4.02 -6.02 -37.19
C ASN A 628 4.65 -7.41 -37.03
N GLU A 629 5.60 -7.77 -37.90
CA GLU A 629 6.35 -9.02 -37.76
C GLU A 629 7.22 -9.00 -36.49
N LEU A 630 7.93 -7.90 -36.22
CA LEU A 630 8.69 -7.73 -34.99
C LEU A 630 7.82 -7.73 -33.74
N LEU A 631 6.61 -7.15 -33.78
CA LEU A 631 5.66 -7.21 -32.66
C LEU A 631 5.25 -8.64 -32.33
N LYS A 632 5.03 -9.48 -33.36
CA LYS A 632 4.77 -10.91 -33.17
C LYS A 632 5.97 -11.63 -32.53
N ASN A 633 7.17 -11.39 -33.05
CA ASN A 633 8.37 -12.08 -32.58
C ASN A 633 8.79 -11.64 -31.17
N SER A 634 8.75 -10.34 -30.88
CA SER A 634 9.02 -9.79 -29.54
C SER A 634 8.02 -10.26 -28.50
N THR A 635 6.75 -10.37 -28.85
CA THR A 635 5.73 -10.95 -27.97
C THR A 635 6.01 -12.43 -27.69
N ALA A 636 6.39 -13.21 -28.70
CA ALA A 636 6.77 -14.60 -28.51
C ALA A 636 8.00 -14.75 -27.60
N TYR A 637 9.00 -13.86 -27.75
CA TYR A 637 10.14 -13.80 -26.84
C TYR A 637 9.70 -13.49 -25.40
N ILE A 638 8.89 -12.44 -25.19
CA ILE A 638 8.36 -12.10 -23.86
C ILE A 638 7.68 -13.31 -23.24
N GLN A 639 6.75 -13.96 -23.94
CA GLN A 639 6.07 -15.16 -23.43
C GLN A 639 7.04 -16.30 -23.09
N SER A 640 8.06 -16.51 -23.93
CA SER A 640 9.08 -17.56 -23.70
C SER A 640 10.04 -17.26 -22.54
N ALA A 641 10.18 -15.99 -22.17
CA ALA A 641 11.03 -15.55 -21.08
C ALA A 641 10.38 -15.72 -19.70
N GLN A 642 9.12 -16.16 -19.64
CA GLN A 642 8.44 -16.44 -18.38
C GLN A 642 9.11 -17.58 -17.62
N MET A 643 9.41 -17.33 -16.35
CA MET A 643 10.04 -18.29 -15.45
C MET A 643 8.99 -19.26 -14.89
N THR A 644 9.43 -20.36 -14.26
CA THR A 644 8.52 -21.42 -13.78
C THR A 644 7.64 -21.02 -12.59
N ASP A 645 7.96 -19.89 -11.94
CA ASP A 645 7.14 -19.26 -10.91
C ASP A 645 6.09 -18.30 -11.51
N GLY A 646 5.97 -18.24 -12.84
CA GLY A 646 5.07 -17.35 -13.57
C GLY A 646 5.57 -15.93 -13.74
N GLY A 647 6.63 -15.52 -13.03
CA GLY A 647 7.20 -14.19 -13.12
C GLY A 647 8.22 -14.05 -14.24
N PHE A 648 8.83 -12.87 -14.31
CA PHE A 648 9.89 -12.56 -15.26
C PHE A 648 11.06 -11.86 -14.56
N GLY A 649 12.25 -11.97 -15.15
CA GLY A 649 13.45 -11.27 -14.71
C GLY A 649 14.18 -10.61 -15.88
N TYR A 650 15.12 -9.72 -15.55
CA TYR A 650 16.00 -9.08 -16.52
C TYR A 650 17.00 -10.09 -17.13
N ALA A 651 17.75 -9.67 -18.16
CA ALA A 651 18.73 -10.55 -18.81
C ALA A 651 19.73 -11.18 -17.83
N GLY A 652 19.79 -12.51 -17.81
CA GLY A 652 20.70 -13.27 -16.94
C GLY A 652 20.22 -13.46 -15.49
N ALA A 653 19.02 -12.97 -15.14
CA ALA A 653 18.43 -13.23 -13.84
C ALA A 653 18.07 -14.72 -13.66
N THR A 654 18.33 -15.25 -12.47
CA THR A 654 17.95 -16.62 -12.08
C THR A 654 16.64 -16.67 -11.28
N THR A 655 16.09 -15.51 -10.93
CA THR A 655 14.83 -15.35 -10.19
C THR A 655 13.98 -14.26 -10.81
N SER A 656 12.67 -14.38 -10.69
CA SER A 656 11.73 -13.34 -11.13
C SER A 656 11.70 -12.15 -10.17
N ASN A 657 11.27 -10.99 -10.68
CA ASN A 657 11.08 -9.77 -9.90
C ASN A 657 9.85 -8.98 -10.34
N SER A 658 9.38 -8.07 -9.51
CA SER A 658 8.13 -7.32 -9.77
C SER A 658 8.26 -6.35 -10.94
N ASN A 659 9.41 -5.68 -11.11
CA ASN A 659 9.67 -4.69 -12.16
C ASN A 659 9.54 -5.31 -13.56
N SER A 660 10.30 -6.37 -13.80
CA SER A 660 10.32 -7.09 -15.08
C SER A 660 9.00 -7.81 -15.35
N THR A 661 8.39 -8.38 -14.30
CA THR A 661 7.05 -8.98 -14.42
C THR A 661 5.99 -7.95 -14.79
N ALA A 662 6.03 -6.76 -14.18
CA ALA A 662 5.11 -5.69 -14.50
C ALA A 662 5.28 -5.19 -15.94
N MET A 663 6.52 -4.99 -16.41
CA MET A 663 6.79 -4.59 -17.79
C MET A 663 6.30 -5.62 -18.82
N ALA A 664 6.52 -6.92 -18.56
CA ALA A 664 5.96 -7.98 -19.38
C ALA A 664 4.43 -7.92 -19.45
N ILE A 665 3.75 -7.73 -18.31
CA ILE A 665 2.28 -7.62 -18.27
C ILE A 665 1.78 -6.41 -19.05
N VAL A 666 2.43 -5.25 -18.94
CA VAL A 666 2.05 -4.07 -19.72
C VAL A 666 2.21 -4.33 -21.23
N ALA A 667 3.31 -4.96 -21.66
CA ALA A 667 3.53 -5.30 -23.06
C ALA A 667 2.50 -6.32 -23.58
N LEU A 668 2.25 -7.41 -22.84
CA LEU A 668 1.23 -8.41 -23.17
C LEU A 668 -0.16 -7.79 -23.29
N SER A 669 -0.54 -6.97 -22.31
CA SER A 669 -1.83 -6.27 -22.30
C SER A 669 -1.97 -5.31 -23.49
N THR A 670 -0.90 -4.58 -23.82
CA THR A 670 -0.86 -3.68 -24.98
C THR A 670 -1.00 -4.44 -26.32
N MET A 671 -0.52 -5.69 -26.35
CA MET A 671 -0.66 -6.60 -27.49
C MET A 671 -2.05 -7.28 -27.57
N GLY A 672 -2.95 -7.03 -26.62
CA GLY A 672 -4.26 -7.67 -26.56
C GLY A 672 -4.25 -9.06 -25.91
N ILE A 673 -3.16 -9.42 -25.23
CA ILE A 673 -2.98 -10.75 -24.62
C ILE A 673 -3.34 -10.69 -23.15
N ASP A 674 -4.27 -11.55 -22.74
CA ASP A 674 -4.62 -11.72 -21.33
C ASP A 674 -3.44 -12.31 -20.55
N ALA A 675 -2.77 -11.47 -19.76
CA ALA A 675 -1.64 -11.86 -18.93
C ALA A 675 -1.98 -12.94 -17.88
N ASN A 676 -3.26 -13.16 -17.56
CA ASN A 676 -3.65 -14.26 -16.69
C ASN A 676 -3.65 -15.63 -17.40
N THR A 677 -3.57 -15.64 -18.73
CA THR A 677 -3.49 -16.88 -19.53
C THR A 677 -2.04 -17.27 -19.86
N VAL A 678 -1.09 -16.35 -19.74
CA VAL A 678 0.34 -16.59 -19.98
C VAL A 678 0.94 -17.31 -18.79
N LYS A 679 1.28 -18.60 -18.97
CA LYS A 679 1.86 -19.47 -17.95
C LYS A 679 2.86 -20.45 -18.56
N ASN A 680 3.98 -20.66 -17.89
CA ASN A 680 5.03 -21.62 -18.24
C ASN A 680 5.19 -22.66 -17.12
N GLY A 681 4.10 -23.37 -16.83
CA GLY A 681 3.92 -24.05 -15.54
C GLY A 681 3.73 -23.07 -14.39
N GLY A 682 3.28 -23.56 -13.22
CA GLY A 682 3.08 -22.70 -12.05
C GLY A 682 1.98 -21.64 -12.23
N ASP A 683 2.27 -20.42 -11.76
CA ASP A 683 1.34 -19.28 -11.81
C ASP A 683 1.28 -18.63 -13.19
N SER A 684 0.20 -17.87 -13.43
CA SER A 684 0.16 -16.94 -14.56
C SER A 684 1.06 -15.71 -14.32
N ALA A 685 1.35 -14.95 -15.38
CA ALA A 685 2.09 -13.69 -15.26
C ALA A 685 1.42 -12.74 -14.26
N LEU A 686 0.09 -12.59 -14.36
CA LEU A 686 -0.67 -11.75 -13.43
C LEU A 686 -0.59 -12.28 -11.99
N ALA A 687 -0.81 -13.58 -11.78
CA ALA A 687 -0.77 -14.16 -10.44
C ALA A 687 0.63 -14.05 -9.81
N ALA A 688 1.70 -14.21 -10.60
CA ALA A 688 3.06 -14.01 -10.15
C ALA A 688 3.33 -12.56 -9.73
N LEU A 689 2.86 -11.56 -10.50
CA LEU A 689 2.98 -10.15 -10.11
C LEU A 689 2.34 -9.90 -8.74
N LEU A 690 1.11 -10.38 -8.55
CA LEU A 690 0.37 -10.17 -7.31
C LEU A 690 1.04 -10.81 -6.08
N LYS A 691 1.84 -11.87 -6.26
CA LYS A 691 2.63 -12.49 -5.19
C LYS A 691 3.81 -11.65 -4.72
N PHE A 692 4.27 -10.68 -5.51
CA PHE A 692 5.27 -9.72 -5.06
C PHE A 692 4.70 -8.65 -4.13
N GLN A 693 3.37 -8.53 -4.01
CA GLN A 693 2.76 -7.57 -3.10
C GLN A 693 2.81 -8.08 -1.67
N GLY A 694 3.46 -7.31 -0.79
CA GLY A 694 3.46 -7.53 0.65
C GLY A 694 2.10 -7.20 1.28
N ASN A 695 1.94 -7.57 2.56
CA ASN A 695 0.72 -7.26 3.33
C ASN A 695 0.53 -5.75 3.57
N ASP A 696 1.60 -4.97 3.45
CA ASP A 696 1.63 -3.51 3.48
C ASP A 696 1.19 -2.87 2.15
N GLY A 697 0.88 -3.69 1.14
CA GLY A 697 0.51 -3.24 -0.20
C GLY A 697 1.70 -2.87 -1.08
N ILE A 698 2.94 -2.97 -0.57
CA ILE A 698 4.16 -2.62 -1.30
C ILE A 698 4.60 -3.80 -2.18
N PHE A 699 4.94 -3.52 -3.44
CA PHE A 699 5.52 -4.52 -4.33
C PHE A 699 7.02 -4.65 -4.09
N LYS A 700 7.49 -5.88 -3.88
CA LYS A 700 8.91 -6.21 -3.66
C LYS A 700 9.76 -5.65 -4.81
N ALA A 701 10.73 -4.81 -4.49
CA ALA A 701 11.65 -4.22 -5.46
C ALA A 701 13.03 -4.88 -5.39
N ASP A 702 13.66 -5.04 -6.55
CA ASP A 702 15.08 -5.41 -6.64
C ASP A 702 15.99 -4.18 -6.69
N TYR A 703 15.46 -3.04 -7.15
CA TYR A 703 16.23 -1.80 -7.35
C TYR A 703 15.66 -0.62 -6.58
N SER A 704 14.42 -0.23 -6.91
CA SER A 704 13.76 0.94 -6.35
C SER A 704 12.30 0.62 -6.06
N THR A 705 11.88 0.84 -4.82
CA THR A 705 10.49 0.68 -4.40
C THR A 705 9.56 1.60 -5.20
N SER A 706 9.99 2.84 -5.50
CA SER A 706 9.24 3.78 -6.35
C SER A 706 9.01 3.23 -7.74
N MET A 707 10.06 2.63 -8.34
CA MET A 707 9.97 1.99 -9.65
C MET A 707 9.06 0.77 -9.65
N ALA A 708 9.26 -0.15 -8.71
CA ALA A 708 8.45 -1.37 -8.59
C ALA A 708 6.96 -1.05 -8.39
N MET A 709 6.66 -0.10 -7.49
CA MET A 709 5.29 0.35 -7.24
C MET A 709 4.67 0.99 -8.48
N GLY A 710 5.38 1.91 -9.11
CA GLY A 710 4.93 2.57 -10.33
C GLY A 710 4.59 1.58 -11.44
N GLN A 711 5.52 0.67 -11.74
CA GLN A 711 5.34 -0.32 -12.80
C GLN A 711 4.24 -1.33 -12.46
N ALA A 712 4.10 -1.77 -11.21
CA ALA A 712 3.02 -2.65 -10.80
C ALA A 712 1.63 -1.99 -10.95
N LEU A 713 1.49 -0.71 -10.59
CA LEU A 713 0.26 0.06 -10.84
C LEU A 713 -0.08 0.13 -12.33
N LEU A 714 0.92 0.37 -13.18
CA LEU A 714 0.74 0.38 -14.63
C LEU A 714 0.35 -1.00 -15.17
N ALA A 715 0.97 -2.07 -14.69
CA ALA A 715 0.65 -3.43 -15.11
C ALA A 715 -0.80 -3.79 -14.77
N MET A 716 -1.25 -3.49 -13.55
CA MET A 716 -2.64 -3.68 -13.14
C MET A 716 -3.61 -2.84 -13.98
N LYS A 717 -3.26 -1.57 -14.26
CA LYS A 717 -4.09 -0.71 -15.11
C LYS A 717 -4.13 -1.18 -16.57
N ALA A 718 -3.00 -1.60 -17.12
CA ALA A 718 -2.89 -2.14 -18.48
C ALA A 718 -3.72 -3.42 -18.62
N TYR A 719 -3.66 -4.31 -17.62
CA TYR A 719 -4.50 -5.50 -17.55
C TYR A 719 -5.99 -5.16 -17.59
N GLN A 720 -6.44 -4.20 -16.78
CA GLN A 720 -7.83 -3.73 -16.79
C GLN A 720 -8.26 -3.16 -18.15
N LEU A 721 -7.41 -2.34 -18.78
CA LEU A 721 -7.70 -1.76 -20.10
C LEU A 721 -7.78 -2.85 -21.18
N ASN A 722 -6.88 -3.84 -21.15
CA ASN A 722 -6.92 -4.96 -22.08
C ASN A 722 -8.19 -5.81 -21.90
N ALA A 723 -8.54 -6.15 -20.65
CA ALA A 723 -9.78 -6.88 -20.35
C ALA A 723 -11.03 -6.12 -20.83
N ALA A 724 -10.98 -4.78 -20.88
CA ALA A 724 -12.03 -3.91 -21.40
C ALA A 724 -11.94 -3.64 -22.92
N GLY A 725 -10.92 -4.17 -23.62
CA GLY A 725 -10.68 -3.90 -25.05
C GLY A 725 -10.28 -2.46 -25.36
N GLN A 726 -9.72 -1.73 -24.39
CA GLN A 726 -9.41 -0.30 -24.46
C GLN A 726 -7.97 0.00 -24.91
N GLY A 727 -7.17 -1.01 -25.24
CA GLY A 727 -5.83 -0.83 -25.80
C GLY A 727 -4.76 -0.41 -24.78
N SER A 728 -3.81 0.42 -25.23
CA SER A 728 -2.58 0.75 -24.47
C SER A 728 -2.85 1.67 -23.29
N VAL A 729 -2.22 1.40 -22.14
CA VAL A 729 -2.20 2.31 -20.98
C VAL A 729 -1.47 3.62 -21.27
N TYR A 730 -0.64 3.66 -22.31
CA TYR A 730 0.10 4.83 -22.76
C TYR A 730 -0.60 5.61 -23.87
N ASP A 731 -1.71 5.13 -24.44
CA ASP A 731 -2.49 5.91 -25.39
C ASP A 731 -3.41 6.88 -24.61
N PHE A 732 -2.95 8.12 -24.40
CA PHE A 732 -3.70 9.15 -23.67
C PHE A 732 -4.81 9.78 -24.49
N VAL A 733 -4.89 9.50 -25.80
CA VAL A 733 -5.99 9.97 -26.65
C VAL A 733 -7.15 8.99 -26.55
N ALA A 734 -6.88 7.69 -26.62
CA ALA A 734 -7.88 6.65 -26.42
C ALA A 734 -8.27 6.48 -24.94
N ASN A 735 -7.31 6.64 -24.02
CA ASN A 735 -7.49 6.46 -22.58
C ASN A 735 -7.08 7.72 -21.78
N PRO A 736 -7.81 8.84 -21.95
CA PRO A 736 -7.44 10.13 -21.38
C PRO A 736 -7.44 10.11 -19.86
N ALA A 737 -6.49 10.84 -19.28
CA ALA A 737 -6.54 11.23 -17.88
C ALA A 737 -7.57 12.36 -17.68
N THR A 738 -8.06 12.54 -16.45
CA THR A 738 -8.92 13.68 -16.13
C THR A 738 -8.14 14.97 -16.35
N PRO A 739 -8.60 15.92 -17.20
CA PRO A 739 -7.84 17.13 -17.48
C PRO A 739 -7.56 17.95 -16.22
N PHE A 740 -6.31 18.44 -16.11
CA PHE A 740 -5.88 19.35 -15.07
C PHE A 740 -5.25 20.58 -15.71
N TYR A 741 -5.84 21.75 -15.44
CA TYR A 741 -5.37 23.03 -15.94
C TYR A 741 -4.73 23.81 -14.80
N PRO A 742 -3.38 23.82 -14.68
CA PRO A 742 -2.71 24.61 -13.67
C PRO A 742 -2.98 26.10 -13.91
N ALA A 743 -3.24 26.85 -12.84
CA ALA A 743 -3.29 28.32 -12.95
C ALA A 743 -1.94 28.85 -13.46
N LYS A 744 -1.97 29.91 -14.29
CA LYS A 744 -0.73 30.61 -14.70
C LYS A 744 0.04 31.03 -13.46
N VAL A 745 1.24 30.49 -13.31
CA VAL A 745 2.12 30.81 -12.20
C VAL A 745 2.71 32.21 -12.42
N PRO A 746 2.57 33.16 -11.48
CA PRO A 746 3.21 34.47 -11.59
C PRO A 746 4.74 34.32 -11.73
N ASP A 747 5.39 35.20 -12.48
CA ASP A 747 6.84 35.19 -12.69
C ASP A 747 7.65 35.28 -11.37
N THR A 748 6.98 35.65 -10.28
CA THR A 748 7.55 35.91 -8.95
C THR A 748 7.61 34.70 -8.01
N ILE A 749 7.63 33.44 -8.48
CA ILE A 749 8.10 32.34 -7.60
C ILE A 749 9.58 32.59 -7.32
N THR A 750 9.86 33.35 -6.26
CA THR A 750 11.15 33.36 -5.58
C THR A 750 11.35 31.98 -5.00
N ASN A 751 12.50 31.37 -5.31
CA ASN A 751 12.93 30.06 -4.85
C ASN A 751 12.39 29.71 -3.46
N PRO A 752 11.77 28.52 -3.25
CA PRO A 752 11.61 28.02 -1.90
C PRO A 752 12.98 27.96 -1.23
N VAL A 753 13.00 28.26 0.08
CA VAL A 753 14.19 28.32 0.92
C VAL A 753 15.18 27.20 0.54
N PRO A 754 16.44 27.51 0.19
CA PRO A 754 17.40 26.48 -0.14
C PRO A 754 17.55 25.56 1.07
N VAL A 755 17.15 24.29 0.89
CA VAL A 755 17.51 23.22 1.81
C VAL A 755 19.04 23.21 1.92
N PRO A 756 19.63 23.18 3.13
CA PRO A 756 21.08 23.24 3.27
C PRO A 756 21.74 22.11 2.48
N LYS A 757 22.47 22.48 1.42
CA LYS A 757 23.44 21.57 0.81
C LYS A 757 24.45 21.23 1.89
N LYS A 758 24.56 19.95 2.26
CA LYS A 758 25.62 19.46 3.14
C LYS A 758 26.96 19.57 2.39
N GLY A 759 27.53 20.77 2.39
CA GLY A 759 28.83 21.07 1.80
C GLY A 759 29.93 20.61 2.74
N ILE A 760 30.76 19.69 2.29
CA ILE A 760 32.08 19.44 2.86
C ILE A 760 32.93 20.65 2.49
N ASP A 761 33.29 21.47 3.48
CA ASP A 761 34.16 22.63 3.30
C ASP A 761 35.60 22.15 3.02
N GLN A 762 36.05 22.40 1.78
CA GLN A 762 37.42 22.14 1.34
C GLN A 762 38.28 23.43 1.41
N THR A 763 38.46 24.05 2.57
CA THR A 763 39.50 25.09 2.72
C THR A 763 40.11 25.19 4.13
N LYS A 764 41.10 24.33 4.44
CA LYS A 764 42.25 24.63 5.33
C LYS A 764 43.28 23.50 5.30
N THR A 765 44.48 23.81 4.80
CA THR A 765 45.65 22.92 4.67
C THR A 765 46.68 23.15 5.78
N ALA A 766 47.24 22.06 6.33
CA ALA A 766 48.66 21.85 6.72
C ALA A 766 48.86 20.36 7.10
N PRO A 767 50.06 19.75 6.95
CA PRO A 767 50.32 18.80 5.86
C PRO A 767 50.84 17.42 6.34
N LEU A 768 50.75 16.38 5.48
CA LEU A 768 51.74 15.30 5.40
C LEU A 768 51.61 14.53 4.06
N THR A 769 52.43 14.98 3.10
CA THR A 769 53.14 14.27 2.01
C THR A 769 52.53 13.10 1.20
N ILE A 770 52.49 13.36 -0.11
CA ILE A 770 52.18 12.55 -1.33
C ILE A 770 53.36 11.61 -1.70
N PRO A 771 53.21 10.54 -2.54
CA PRO A 771 53.06 10.64 -4.02
C PRO A 771 52.08 9.57 -4.62
N GLY A 772 51.38 9.73 -5.74
CA GLY A 772 51.35 10.72 -6.81
C GLY A 772 50.12 10.50 -7.72
N THR A 773 49.81 11.58 -8.45
CA THR A 773 48.73 11.88 -9.40
C THR A 773 48.50 10.84 -10.51
N THR A 774 47.27 10.63 -11.01
CA THR A 774 46.65 11.48 -12.04
C THR A 774 45.13 11.73 -11.87
N ASP A 775 44.76 12.96 -12.21
CA ASP A 775 43.46 13.62 -12.25
C ASP A 775 42.57 13.11 -13.40
N ASP A 776 41.27 12.90 -13.15
CA ASP A 776 40.19 12.96 -14.14
C ASP A 776 38.89 13.29 -13.40
N GLY A 777 38.33 14.47 -13.69
CA GLY A 777 37.23 15.08 -12.96
C GLY A 777 35.90 14.34 -13.11
N ASN A 778 35.28 14.00 -11.98
CA ASN A 778 33.87 13.64 -11.90
C ASN A 778 33.28 14.11 -10.55
N SER A 779 32.33 15.03 -10.61
CA SER A 779 31.41 15.40 -9.52
C SER A 779 30.11 15.78 -10.20
N GLY A 780 28.93 15.23 -9.95
CA GLY A 780 28.43 14.38 -8.87
C GLY A 780 26.95 14.75 -8.74
N SER A 781 26.07 13.97 -9.37
CA SER A 781 24.61 14.00 -9.20
C SER A 781 24.14 12.57 -9.37
N THR A 782 23.78 11.93 -8.27
CA THR A 782 23.36 10.52 -8.20
C THR A 782 21.95 10.38 -8.75
N ASP A 783 21.87 9.91 -10.00
CA ASP A 783 20.83 8.98 -10.47
C ASP A 783 21.34 8.38 -11.78
N VAL A 784 21.97 7.21 -11.65
CA VAL A 784 22.58 6.45 -12.74
C VAL A 784 21.60 5.39 -13.22
N GLY A 785 21.12 5.55 -14.45
CA GLY A 785 20.91 4.39 -15.30
C GLY A 785 22.27 3.75 -15.66
N PHE A 786 22.20 2.49 -16.09
CA PHE A 786 23.22 1.66 -16.76
C PHE A 786 23.85 0.49 -15.97
N LEU A 787 23.37 -0.71 -16.37
CA LEU A 787 24.01 -2.01 -16.59
C LEU A 787 24.64 -2.83 -15.42
N PRO A 788 24.42 -4.17 -15.39
CA PRO A 788 24.99 -5.07 -14.39
C PRO A 788 26.42 -5.49 -14.77
N GLN A 789 27.41 -4.97 -14.04
CA GLN A 789 28.73 -5.62 -13.99
C GLN A 789 28.65 -6.77 -12.98
N THR A 790 28.44 -7.98 -13.47
CA THR A 790 28.58 -9.21 -12.68
C THR A 790 30.04 -9.45 -12.31
N GLY A 791 30.33 -9.53 -11.01
CA GLY A 791 31.66 -9.85 -10.52
C GLY A 791 31.68 -10.19 -9.03
N VAL A 792 30.89 -11.18 -8.61
CA VAL A 792 31.02 -11.77 -7.26
C VAL A 792 32.36 -12.51 -7.18
N LYS A 793 33.27 -12.06 -6.32
CA LYS A 793 34.33 -12.90 -5.75
C LYS A 793 34.17 -12.96 -4.24
N THR A 794 33.43 -13.97 -3.77
CA THR A 794 33.56 -14.51 -2.42
C THR A 794 34.93 -15.16 -2.28
N ALA A 795 35.78 -14.63 -1.42
CA ALA A 795 37.01 -15.28 -0.98
C ALA A 795 36.75 -16.01 0.35
N VAL A 796 36.60 -17.33 0.27
CA VAL A 796 36.88 -18.24 1.38
C VAL A 796 38.37 -18.52 1.35
N ALA A 797 39.07 -18.14 2.42
CA ALA A 797 40.47 -18.48 2.61
C ALA A 797 40.58 -19.90 3.18
N SER A 798 41.25 -20.80 2.46
CA SER A 798 42.01 -21.93 3.02
C SER A 798 43.02 -22.42 1.98
N SER A 799 44.23 -21.89 2.12
CA SER A 799 45.49 -22.64 2.22
C SER A 799 45.82 -23.74 1.18
N VAL A 800 46.92 -23.46 0.45
CA VAL A 800 48.16 -24.29 0.35
C VAL A 800 48.50 -24.95 -1.01
N ILE A 801 49.67 -24.50 -1.53
CA ILE A 801 50.66 -25.14 -2.46
C ILE A 801 50.21 -25.27 -3.93
N GLY A 802 50.74 -24.51 -4.89
CA GLY A 802 52.12 -24.51 -5.45
C GLY A 802 51.99 -24.98 -6.92
N LEU A 803 52.45 -24.31 -7.98
CA LEU A 803 53.84 -23.98 -8.32
C LEU A 803 53.86 -23.13 -9.63
N VAL A 804 54.37 -21.91 -9.53
CA VAL A 804 55.31 -21.15 -10.39
C VAL A 804 55.49 -21.51 -11.89
N LEU A 805 55.31 -20.51 -12.78
CA LEU A 805 56.29 -19.89 -13.71
C LEU A 805 55.54 -18.87 -14.64
N VAL A 806 55.54 -17.54 -14.41
CA VAL A 806 56.57 -16.49 -14.75
C VAL A 806 56.91 -16.53 -16.25
N VAL A 807 56.67 -15.51 -17.09
CA VAL A 807 57.28 -14.16 -17.23
C VAL A 807 56.34 -13.37 -18.19
N GLY A 808 55.84 -12.15 -17.93
CA GLY A 808 56.56 -10.86 -17.85
C GLY A 808 56.61 -10.17 -19.24
N THR A 809 55.62 -9.34 -19.60
CA THR A 809 55.62 -7.85 -19.59
C THR A 809 56.55 -7.14 -20.57
N LEU A 810 55.95 -6.31 -21.43
CA LEU A 810 56.35 -4.97 -21.93
C LEU A 810 55.37 -4.61 -23.06
N GLY A 811 54.66 -3.49 -23.13
CA GLY A 811 54.89 -2.17 -22.56
C GLY A 811 54.87 -1.14 -23.69
N VAL A 812 53.77 -0.36 -23.77
CA VAL A 812 53.70 1.03 -24.26
C VAL A 812 53.92 1.29 -25.76
N LEU A 813 52.92 1.92 -26.43
CA LEU A 813 53.09 3.22 -27.14
C LEU A 813 51.79 3.77 -27.79
N ARG A 814 51.37 4.90 -27.23
CA ARG A 814 50.61 6.07 -27.71
C ARG A 814 50.21 6.23 -29.21
N LYS A 815 48.96 6.72 -29.37
CA LYS A 815 48.46 7.90 -30.17
C LYS A 815 49.08 8.16 -31.55
N LYS A 816 48.25 8.23 -32.61
CA LYS A 816 47.69 9.48 -33.23
C LYS A 816 47.11 9.23 -34.64
N SER A 817 45.90 9.74 -34.86
CA SER A 817 45.35 10.41 -36.07
C SER A 817 45.96 10.16 -37.46
N VAL A 818 45.13 9.76 -38.45
CA VAL A 818 45.02 10.24 -39.87
C VAL A 818 43.65 9.72 -40.38
N LYS A 819 42.60 10.54 -40.58
CA LYS A 819 42.15 11.25 -41.80
C LYS A 819 42.06 10.42 -43.11
N GLU A 820 40.84 10.35 -43.65
CA GLU A 820 40.47 10.15 -45.08
C GLU A 820 40.94 8.87 -45.80
N ALA A 821 39.98 7.97 -46.06
CA ALA A 821 39.59 7.45 -47.37
C ALA A 821 38.21 6.79 -47.28
#